data_AF-A0A0Q3KXM6-F1
#
_entry.id   AF-A0A0Q3KXM6-F1
#
_cell.length_a   1.000
_cell.length_b   1.000
_cell.length_c   1.000
_cell.angle_alpha   90.00
_cell.angle_beta   90.00
_cell.angle_gamma   90.00
#
_symmetry.space_group_name_H-M   'P 1'
#
loop_
_entity.id
_entity.type
_entity.pdbx_description
1 polymer ?
#
loop_
_entity_poly.entity_id
_entity_poly.type
_entity_poly.pdbx_seq_one_letter_code
_entity_poly.pdbx_strand_id
1 'polypeptide(L)'
;MIVSLAVGLAACWSTRTLFGVLAPLGAVFLYARGYWLLAAWIGLLIAFAASALAALFYPGAIREAALSLGALVAVAAYIGLLLIPASLRRGNHSAVPRRPEPGQPEGLGPVPAHGAIHPDDRAAIAHAAAYAFWTGVPQVTGYRLRQPDGSYHWTELRAEPGYGVSVDVDAMISRPDDRWSVAESLGTTMEAVKAAKVIESLHGKAWAFDAMGRFTYVTPAAQVAIDMALEDLNRRLGEREFIDGGEAGWMRGVHPDDVDRAASTLRHCLKTGEPWNIEYRMLRATGQYVWHRISARPTRDDNGQITGWFGTSIDIDVYKKTEAALRAREQHLEQLIDTVPAMIWSMTGAGHPVYLNRRMMEVTGATTETVTAPDGSLTLKRMIHPDFLEQAERTFARSVATGAPYAIKYLQRRADGTYRWTETRAEALRDEAGQIIRWYGVSVDIHDLITTQTELHLRKQELTRLVDLVPSFLWRLTPDGAPNFFNRRFIDFLGLDEGSLEQPQTEQYAAALKAAVHPDDADRVWAGLKACLSSGRPFAMRYRLRRHDGVYRWMDGRAEPLLDEDGSIIQWHGLSHDIDDQLRVEEALRESERSLRQLVETLPALIYCAAPNGEPIYRSEKLREFLGFGLADKDEEGTTRLTGTLDAIIHPDDLPDVKERYAHSLATGSPYAMKHRLRRADGAYRWVETRTAAMRNAEGEIIQWNGICFEIEDQVRAQEALTLTQERLARAAQAASLAELSASIAHEVNQPLAAVVANSHACQRWLTSDPPNLERAQKTVERIIRDANSAADVVGRVRALFRQTVEARNLWQLDTILHEARDLMLEEATRRRIRVEVDVEPGLPPLALDRIQIQQVLVNLIRNGLEAMEPAQRGALHIRSMRAGELIRTEVRDTGAGISAIEKVFEPFFSTKSHGMGMGLAISRTIIESHGGRLWAEDNQPSGAIFIFTLPVEAKADHDR
;
A
#
# COMPACT_ATOMS: atom_id res chain seq x y z
N MET A 1 41.66 -30.07 3.13
CA MET A 1 41.23 -28.97 4.04
C MET A 1 39.76 -29.08 4.43
N ILE A 2 38.81 -29.08 3.48
CA ILE A 2 37.35 -29.17 3.75
C ILE A 2 36.97 -30.42 4.57
N VAL A 3 37.52 -31.60 4.21
CA VAL A 3 37.29 -32.85 4.96
C VAL A 3 37.83 -32.78 6.39
N SER A 4 38.99 -32.15 6.60
CA SER A 4 39.59 -31.97 7.94
C SER A 4 38.79 -30.97 8.78
N LEU A 5 38.23 -29.93 8.16
CA LEU A 5 37.34 -28.96 8.81
C LEU A 5 36.03 -29.63 9.24
N ALA A 6 35.42 -30.45 8.38
CA ALA A 6 34.18 -31.18 8.67
C ALA A 6 34.37 -32.22 9.79
N VAL A 7 35.48 -32.97 9.77
CA VAL A 7 35.82 -33.95 10.81
C VAL A 7 36.15 -33.25 12.14
N GLY A 8 36.83 -32.09 12.10
CA GLY A 8 37.13 -31.29 13.29
C GLY A 8 35.87 -30.71 13.95
N LEU A 9 34.94 -30.18 13.15
CA LEU A 9 33.65 -29.69 13.64
C LEU A 9 32.77 -30.81 14.22
N ALA A 10 32.77 -31.98 13.60
CA ALA A 10 32.07 -33.16 14.12
C ALA A 10 32.67 -33.66 15.45
N ALA A 11 34.00 -33.63 15.60
CA ALA A 11 34.68 -33.98 16.84
C ALA A 11 34.41 -32.96 17.96
N CYS A 12 34.36 -31.67 17.65
CA CYS A 12 33.95 -30.62 18.59
C CYS A 12 32.51 -30.80 19.07
N TRP A 13 31.60 -31.13 18.16
CA TRP A 13 30.20 -31.36 18.49
C TRP A 13 30.00 -32.62 19.35
N SER A 14 30.71 -33.70 19.03
CA SER A 14 30.65 -34.99 19.74
C SER A 14 31.23 -34.94 21.15
N THR A 15 32.38 -34.28 21.32
CA THR A 15 33.08 -34.27 22.62
C THR A 15 32.67 -33.10 23.52
N ARG A 16 31.91 -32.13 23.00
CA ARG A 16 31.66 -30.82 23.64
C ARG A 16 32.94 -30.12 24.11
N THR A 17 34.06 -30.37 23.44
CA THR A 17 35.34 -29.70 23.71
C THR A 17 35.89 -29.03 22.45
N LEU A 18 36.64 -27.94 22.61
CA LEU A 18 37.24 -27.18 21.51
C LEU A 18 38.46 -27.88 20.88
N PHE A 19 38.87 -29.05 21.38
CA PHE A 19 40.06 -29.78 20.90
C PHE A 19 39.94 -30.26 19.44
N GLY A 20 38.72 -30.43 18.91
CA GLY A 20 38.50 -30.79 17.50
C GLY A 20 38.99 -29.74 16.49
N VAL A 21 39.22 -28.49 16.91
CA VAL A 21 39.75 -27.40 16.05
C VAL A 21 41.25 -27.52 15.80
N LEU A 22 41.98 -28.34 16.57
CA LEU A 22 43.42 -28.54 16.38
C LEU A 22 43.75 -29.27 15.07
N ALA A 23 42.90 -30.19 14.61
CA ALA A 23 43.09 -30.93 13.37
C ALA A 23 43.09 -30.03 12.11
N PRO A 24 42.11 -29.12 11.90
CA PRO A 24 42.15 -28.20 10.77
C PRO A 24 43.30 -27.19 10.87
N LEU A 25 43.70 -26.74 12.06
CA LEU A 25 44.88 -25.88 12.25
C LEU A 25 46.19 -26.58 11.85
N GLY A 26 46.39 -27.84 12.27
CA GLY A 26 47.54 -28.64 11.83
C GLY A 26 47.58 -28.88 10.31
N ALA A 27 46.41 -29.03 9.69
CA ALA A 27 46.31 -29.17 8.23
C ALA A 27 46.67 -27.88 7.48
N VAL A 28 46.39 -26.70 8.04
CA VAL A 28 46.82 -25.39 7.49
C VAL A 28 48.35 -25.27 7.53
N PHE A 29 48.98 -25.69 8.63
CA PHE A 29 50.44 -25.71 8.76
C PHE A 29 51.13 -26.66 7.79
N LEU A 30 50.53 -27.81 7.49
CA LEU A 30 51.08 -28.77 6.51
C LEU A 30 50.94 -28.31 5.05
N TYR A 31 50.00 -27.40 4.75
CA TYR A 31 49.70 -26.97 3.38
C TYR A 31 50.24 -25.56 3.04
N ALA A 32 50.50 -24.71 4.03
CA ALA A 32 51.04 -23.38 3.83
C ALA A 32 52.55 -23.39 3.50
N ARG A 33 52.99 -22.58 2.53
CA ARG A 33 54.42 -22.39 2.19
C ARG A 33 54.86 -20.94 2.37
N GLY A 34 56.08 -20.74 2.87
CA GLY A 34 56.73 -19.42 2.95
C GLY A 34 56.01 -18.41 3.85
N TYR A 35 55.76 -17.19 3.35
CA TYR A 35 55.21 -16.05 4.10
C TYR A 35 53.86 -16.33 4.78
N TRP A 36 53.05 -17.25 4.25
CA TRP A 36 51.76 -17.63 4.84
C TRP A 36 51.91 -18.38 6.17
N LEU A 37 53.02 -19.10 6.39
CA LEU A 37 53.33 -19.74 7.68
C LEU A 37 53.63 -18.70 8.76
N LEU A 38 54.34 -17.63 8.41
CA LEU A 38 54.69 -16.55 9.33
C LEU A 38 53.45 -15.74 9.73
N ALA A 39 52.59 -15.42 8.75
CA ALA A 39 51.33 -14.73 9.00
C ALA A 39 50.37 -15.54 9.89
N ALA A 40 50.26 -16.86 9.63
CA ALA A 40 49.47 -17.76 10.47
C ALA A 40 50.02 -17.84 11.91
N TRP A 41 51.35 -17.84 12.07
CA TRP A 41 52.01 -17.80 13.37
C TRP A 41 51.75 -16.50 14.14
N ILE A 42 51.87 -15.35 13.47
CA ILE A 42 51.61 -14.04 14.07
C ILE A 42 50.14 -13.94 14.51
N GLY A 43 49.21 -14.44 13.69
CA GLY A 43 47.79 -14.51 14.04
C GLY A 43 47.51 -15.31 15.31
N LEU A 44 48.17 -16.47 15.47
CA LEU A 44 48.04 -17.27 16.70
C LEU A 44 48.65 -16.58 17.93
N LEU A 45 49.76 -15.86 17.77
CA LEU A 45 50.39 -15.07 18.84
C LEU A 45 49.50 -13.92 19.30
N ILE A 46 48.86 -13.22 18.37
CA ILE A 46 47.90 -12.14 18.67
C ILE A 46 46.68 -12.71 19.39
N ALA A 47 46.13 -13.83 18.92
CA ALA A 47 44.99 -14.48 19.56
C ALA A 47 45.31 -14.95 20.99
N PHE A 48 46.52 -15.49 21.22
CA PHE A 48 46.99 -15.85 22.56
C PHE A 48 47.11 -14.62 23.47
N ALA A 49 47.70 -13.53 22.98
CA ALA A 49 47.85 -12.29 23.75
C ALA A 49 46.50 -11.66 24.10
N ALA A 50 45.55 -11.62 23.16
CA ALA A 50 44.19 -11.14 23.38
C ALA A 50 43.45 -11.99 24.42
N SER A 51 43.62 -13.32 24.36
CA SER A 51 43.01 -14.24 25.32
C SER A 51 43.61 -14.12 26.72
N ALA A 52 44.91 -13.86 26.82
CA ALA A 52 45.58 -13.58 28.10
C ALA A 52 45.13 -12.23 28.70
N LEU A 53 44.95 -11.20 27.87
CA LEU A 53 44.39 -9.92 28.30
C LEU A 53 42.95 -10.09 28.82
N ALA A 54 42.11 -10.82 28.09
CA ALA A 54 40.74 -11.08 28.51
C ALA A 54 40.68 -11.83 29.86
N ALA A 55 41.60 -12.77 30.11
CA ALA A 55 41.69 -13.49 31.38
C ALA A 55 42.21 -12.63 32.56
N LEU A 56 42.84 -11.49 32.29
CA LEU A 56 43.32 -10.55 33.31
C LEU A 56 42.26 -9.51 33.69
N PHE A 57 41.47 -9.05 32.72
CA PHE A 57 40.55 -7.93 32.91
C PHE A 57 39.10 -8.34 33.23
N TYR A 58 38.70 -9.58 32.93
CA TYR A 58 37.32 -10.05 33.17
C TYR A 58 37.28 -11.20 34.19
N PRO A 59 36.52 -11.08 35.30
CA PRO A 59 36.36 -12.16 36.29
C PRO A 59 35.24 -13.15 35.93
N GLY A 60 35.19 -14.29 36.63
CA GLY A 60 34.12 -15.29 36.51
C GLY A 60 34.21 -16.18 35.26
N ALA A 61 33.08 -16.57 34.69
CA ALA A 61 33.00 -17.53 33.58
C ALA A 61 33.77 -17.10 32.31
N ILE A 62 33.91 -15.78 32.09
CA ILE A 62 34.67 -15.22 30.96
C ILE A 62 36.17 -15.48 31.13
N ARG A 63 36.68 -15.43 32.37
CA ARG A 63 38.08 -15.74 32.69
C ARG A 63 38.43 -17.18 32.36
N GLU A 64 37.56 -18.11 32.76
CA GLU A 64 37.76 -19.54 32.55
C GLU A 64 37.70 -19.91 31.06
N ALA A 65 36.78 -19.30 30.31
CA ALA A 65 36.71 -19.43 28.87
C ALA A 65 37.97 -18.86 28.18
N ALA A 66 38.45 -17.69 28.61
CA ALA A 66 39.66 -17.05 28.07
C ALA A 66 40.95 -17.85 28.38
N LEU A 67 41.07 -18.42 29.58
CA LEU A 67 42.21 -19.29 29.92
C LEU A 67 42.19 -20.59 29.10
N SER A 68 41.01 -21.18 28.89
CA SER A 68 40.85 -22.39 28.09
C SER A 68 41.17 -22.15 26.61
N LEU A 69 40.73 -21.01 26.06
CA LEU A 69 41.04 -20.62 24.69
C LEU A 69 42.54 -20.32 24.52
N GLY A 70 43.15 -19.61 25.47
CA GLY A 70 44.59 -19.36 25.48
C GLY A 70 45.42 -20.65 25.51
N ALA A 71 45.05 -21.62 26.34
CA ALA A 71 45.70 -22.93 26.38
C ALA A 71 45.58 -23.69 25.04
N LEU A 72 44.42 -23.63 24.39
CA LEU A 72 44.18 -24.26 23.09
C LEU A 72 45.04 -23.63 21.98
N VAL A 73 45.13 -22.29 21.95
CA VAL A 73 45.97 -21.56 20.98
C VAL A 73 47.46 -21.84 21.21
N ALA A 74 47.91 -21.96 22.47
CA ALA A 74 49.30 -22.32 22.79
C ALA A 74 49.67 -23.72 22.29
N VAL A 75 48.78 -24.71 22.46
CA VAL A 75 48.97 -26.08 21.95
C VAL A 75 48.99 -26.09 20.42
N ALA A 76 48.10 -25.32 19.77
CA ALA A 76 48.09 -25.20 18.31
C ALA A 76 49.39 -24.58 17.76
N ALA A 77 49.90 -23.53 18.41
CA ALA A 77 51.18 -22.91 18.05
C ALA A 77 52.35 -23.88 18.24
N TYR A 78 52.37 -24.65 19.33
CA TYR A 78 53.41 -25.65 19.59
C TYR A 78 53.41 -26.78 18.55
N ILE A 79 52.23 -27.28 18.15
CA ILE A 79 52.08 -28.26 17.06
C ILE A 79 52.56 -27.67 15.73
N GLY A 80 52.22 -26.41 15.44
CA GLY A 80 52.73 -25.68 14.28
C GLY A 80 54.26 -25.57 14.28
N LEU A 81 54.90 -25.38 15.44
CA LEU A 81 56.36 -25.31 15.58
C LEU A 81 57.06 -26.66 15.27
N LEU A 82 56.39 -27.77 15.58
CA LEU A 82 56.89 -29.14 15.37
C LEU A 82 56.74 -29.60 13.91
N LEU A 83 55.75 -29.07 13.19
CA LEU A 83 55.45 -29.44 11.80
C LEU A 83 56.19 -28.60 10.74
N ILE A 84 56.94 -27.56 11.12
CA ILE A 84 57.82 -26.82 10.21
C ILE A 84 59.01 -27.71 9.83
N PRO A 85 59.26 -27.99 8.53
CA PRO A 85 60.37 -28.84 8.11
C PRO A 85 61.73 -28.25 8.54
N ALA A 86 62.64 -29.12 8.98
CA ALA A 86 63.97 -28.75 9.49
C ALA A 86 64.83 -27.93 8.51
N SER A 87 64.47 -27.90 7.22
CA SER A 87 65.12 -27.08 6.19
C SER A 87 64.94 -25.57 6.39
N LEU A 88 63.92 -25.12 7.12
CA LEU A 88 63.70 -23.70 7.45
C LEU A 88 64.43 -23.27 8.75
N ARG A 89 64.97 -24.20 9.55
CA ARG A 89 65.70 -23.87 10.80
C ARG A 89 67.20 -23.59 10.59
N ARG A 90 67.75 -23.82 9.40
CA ARG A 90 69.14 -23.48 9.05
C ARG A 90 69.18 -22.49 7.89
N GLY A 91 68.81 -21.24 8.18
CA GLY A 91 69.14 -20.11 7.33
C GLY A 91 70.54 -19.59 7.67
N ASN A 92 71.59 -20.22 7.16
CA ASN A 92 72.88 -19.55 7.03
C ASN A 92 72.91 -18.94 5.62
N HIS A 93 72.82 -17.62 5.55
CA HIS A 93 72.84 -16.87 4.30
C HIS A 93 74.21 -17.02 3.62
N SER A 94 74.27 -17.73 2.50
CA SER A 94 75.25 -17.45 1.45
C SER A 94 74.57 -16.58 0.40
N ALA A 95 75.02 -15.33 0.31
CA ALA A 95 74.58 -14.33 -0.64
C ALA A 95 74.65 -14.84 -2.08
N VAL A 96 73.53 -14.76 -2.81
CA VAL A 96 73.51 -14.75 -4.27
C VAL A 96 73.60 -13.29 -4.70
N PRO A 97 74.53 -12.89 -5.59
CA PRO A 97 74.69 -11.49 -5.97
C PRO A 97 73.50 -11.01 -6.80
N ARG A 98 73.15 -9.73 -6.64
CA ARG A 98 72.26 -8.99 -7.53
C ARG A 98 72.80 -9.02 -8.96
N ARG A 99 71.91 -9.19 -9.95
CA ARG A 99 72.18 -8.91 -11.37
C ARG A 99 72.61 -7.44 -11.54
N PRO A 100 73.59 -7.12 -12.40
CA PRO A 100 73.85 -5.75 -12.82
C PRO A 100 72.82 -5.29 -13.86
N GLU A 101 72.60 -3.97 -13.91
CA GLU A 101 71.89 -3.26 -14.98
C GLU A 101 72.61 -3.39 -16.33
N PRO A 102 71.91 -3.22 -17.47
CA PRO A 102 72.50 -3.40 -18.79
C PRO A 102 73.36 -2.18 -19.17
N GLY A 103 74.64 -2.26 -18.82
CA GLY A 103 75.66 -1.30 -19.24
C GLY A 103 76.91 -2.03 -19.73
N GLN A 104 77.14 -1.94 -21.05
CA GLN A 104 78.34 -2.34 -21.82
C GLN A 104 78.89 -3.76 -21.62
N PRO A 105 79.16 -4.53 -22.69
CA PRO A 105 79.91 -5.77 -22.53
C PRO A 105 81.30 -5.42 -22.01
N GLU A 106 81.61 -5.77 -20.76
CA GLU A 106 82.97 -5.70 -20.24
C GLU A 106 83.86 -6.46 -21.23
N GLY A 107 84.81 -5.71 -21.80
CA GLY A 107 85.64 -6.16 -22.90
C GLY A 107 86.43 -7.41 -22.54
N LEU A 108 86.56 -8.27 -23.55
CA LEU A 108 87.67 -9.21 -23.76
C LEU A 108 88.77 -9.10 -22.69
N GLY A 109 88.95 -10.13 -21.85
CA GLY A 109 90.31 -10.45 -21.45
C GLY A 109 91.09 -10.67 -22.75
N PRO A 110 92.08 -9.83 -23.09
CA PRO A 110 92.66 -9.84 -24.43
C PRO A 110 93.23 -11.22 -24.70
N VAL A 111 92.78 -11.85 -25.80
CA VAL A 111 93.50 -13.00 -26.35
C VAL A 111 94.97 -12.57 -26.46
N PRO A 112 95.91 -13.27 -25.79
CA PRO A 112 97.30 -12.85 -25.80
C PRO A 112 97.78 -12.66 -27.23
N ALA A 113 98.65 -11.67 -27.46
CA ALA A 113 99.17 -11.40 -28.80
C ALA A 113 99.63 -12.71 -29.46
N HIS A 114 99.29 -12.90 -30.74
CA HIS A 114 99.43 -14.16 -31.48
C HIS A 114 100.85 -14.79 -31.38
N GLY A 115 101.88 -14.00 -31.06
CA GLY A 115 103.26 -14.43 -30.83
C GLY A 115 103.59 -14.98 -29.43
N ALA A 116 102.73 -14.77 -28.43
CA ALA A 116 102.90 -15.25 -27.06
C ALA A 116 102.31 -16.66 -26.83
N ILE A 117 101.44 -17.12 -27.72
CA ILE A 117 100.84 -18.47 -27.68
C ILE A 117 101.76 -19.45 -28.43
N HIS A 118 101.98 -20.64 -27.84
CA HIS A 118 102.71 -21.72 -28.48
C HIS A 118 102.14 -22.03 -29.87
N PRO A 119 102.98 -22.18 -30.92
CA PRO A 119 102.50 -22.37 -32.30
C PRO A 119 101.40 -23.42 -32.46
N ASP A 120 101.54 -24.57 -31.79
CA ASP A 120 100.57 -25.68 -31.88
C ASP A 120 99.19 -25.37 -31.27
N ASP A 121 99.10 -24.44 -30.32
CA ASP A 121 97.86 -24.19 -29.56
C ASP A 121 97.03 -23.04 -30.17
N ARG A 122 97.60 -22.31 -31.13
CA ARG A 122 96.96 -21.13 -31.75
C ARG A 122 95.65 -21.48 -32.46
N ALA A 123 95.62 -22.60 -33.18
CA ALA A 123 94.43 -23.05 -33.88
C ALA A 123 93.29 -23.40 -32.91
N ALA A 124 93.60 -24.09 -31.81
CA ALA A 124 92.62 -24.45 -30.79
C ALA A 124 91.97 -23.22 -30.12
N ILE A 125 92.76 -22.17 -29.86
CA ILE A 125 92.26 -20.90 -29.33
C ILE A 125 91.35 -20.19 -30.32
N ALA A 126 91.76 -20.08 -31.59
CA ALA A 126 90.95 -19.44 -32.63
C ALA A 126 89.62 -20.18 -32.83
N HIS A 127 89.64 -21.51 -32.82
CA HIS A 127 88.45 -22.34 -32.91
C HIS A 127 87.54 -22.17 -31.68
N ALA A 128 88.08 -22.08 -30.46
CA ALA A 128 87.29 -21.84 -29.25
C ALA A 128 86.54 -20.50 -29.31
N ALA A 129 87.19 -19.43 -29.78
CA ALA A 129 86.56 -18.12 -29.97
C ALA A 129 85.48 -18.15 -31.06
N ALA A 130 85.77 -18.75 -32.21
CA ALA A 130 84.81 -18.88 -33.31
C ALA A 130 83.57 -19.70 -32.86
N TYR A 131 83.78 -20.80 -32.13
CA TYR A 131 82.69 -21.65 -31.68
C TYR A 131 81.81 -20.96 -30.64
N ALA A 132 82.40 -20.23 -29.68
CA ALA A 132 81.64 -19.44 -28.72
C ALA A 132 80.74 -18.42 -29.43
N PHE A 133 81.28 -17.70 -30.41
CA PHE A 133 80.53 -16.74 -31.23
C PHE A 133 79.36 -17.42 -31.98
N TRP A 134 79.61 -18.52 -32.70
CA TRP A 134 78.58 -19.15 -33.54
C TRP A 134 77.47 -19.87 -32.75
N THR A 135 77.78 -20.41 -31.58
CA THR A 135 76.83 -21.26 -30.82
C THR A 135 76.21 -20.56 -29.62
N GLY A 136 76.79 -19.46 -29.15
CA GLY A 136 76.41 -18.83 -27.89
C GLY A 136 76.88 -19.60 -26.65
N VAL A 137 77.67 -20.67 -26.82
CA VAL A 137 78.17 -21.53 -25.73
C VAL A 137 79.60 -21.11 -25.36
N PRO A 138 79.86 -20.63 -24.13
CA PRO A 138 81.20 -20.27 -23.70
C PRO A 138 82.17 -21.46 -23.85
N GLN A 139 83.38 -21.21 -24.35
CA GLN A 139 84.41 -22.25 -24.53
C GLN A 139 85.56 -22.01 -23.55
N VAL A 140 85.98 -23.03 -22.80
CA VAL A 140 87.16 -23.00 -21.94
C VAL A 140 88.20 -23.95 -22.52
N THR A 141 89.35 -23.44 -22.96
CA THR A 141 90.42 -24.25 -23.57
C THR A 141 91.77 -23.97 -22.92
N GLY A 142 92.53 -25.03 -22.64
CA GLY A 142 93.90 -24.93 -22.15
C GLY A 142 94.89 -24.59 -23.27
N TYR A 143 95.83 -23.69 -23.02
CA TYR A 143 96.91 -23.37 -23.97
C TYR A 143 98.22 -23.04 -23.28
N ARG A 144 99.34 -23.19 -24.00
CA ARG A 144 100.67 -22.85 -23.52
C ARG A 144 101.02 -21.41 -23.84
N LEU A 145 101.22 -20.61 -22.80
CA LEU A 145 101.64 -19.22 -22.88
C LEU A 145 103.15 -19.09 -22.64
N ARG A 146 103.83 -18.37 -23.54
CA ARG A 146 105.25 -18.07 -23.44
C ARG A 146 105.50 -17.09 -22.30
N GLN A 147 106.36 -17.48 -21.38
CA GLN A 147 106.83 -16.65 -20.28
C GLN A 147 107.97 -15.72 -20.72
N PRO A 148 108.27 -14.65 -19.95
CA PRO A 148 109.37 -13.74 -20.25
C PRO A 148 110.75 -14.42 -20.35
N ASP A 149 110.93 -15.57 -19.69
CA ASP A 149 112.16 -16.38 -19.71
C ASP A 149 112.28 -17.30 -20.95
N GLY A 150 111.26 -17.30 -21.83
CA GLY A 150 111.21 -18.14 -23.03
C GLY A 150 110.61 -19.54 -22.83
N SER A 151 110.30 -19.94 -21.60
CA SER A 151 109.58 -21.18 -21.29
C SER A 151 108.08 -21.05 -21.60
N TYR A 152 107.36 -22.18 -21.62
CA TYR A 152 105.91 -22.22 -21.84
C TYR A 152 105.20 -22.80 -20.62
N HIS A 153 104.11 -22.16 -20.18
CA HIS A 153 103.27 -22.62 -19.08
C HIS A 153 101.81 -22.78 -19.52
N TRP A 154 101.15 -23.82 -19.02
CA TRP A 154 99.72 -24.04 -19.25
C TRP A 154 98.87 -22.98 -18.55
N THR A 155 97.90 -22.44 -19.27
CA THR A 155 96.89 -21.52 -18.76
C THR A 155 95.56 -21.77 -19.47
N GLU A 156 94.46 -21.28 -18.93
CA GLU A 156 93.12 -21.46 -19.50
C GLU A 156 92.62 -20.18 -20.16
N LEU A 157 92.03 -20.32 -21.35
CA LEU A 157 91.27 -19.27 -22.01
C LEU A 157 89.78 -19.59 -21.92
N ARG A 158 88.99 -18.66 -21.39
CA ARG A 158 87.54 -18.68 -21.51
C ARG A 158 87.09 -17.70 -22.61
N ALA A 159 86.66 -18.24 -23.74
CA ALA A 159 86.09 -17.49 -24.85
C ALA A 159 84.57 -17.36 -24.69
N GLU A 160 84.08 -16.13 -24.69
CA GLU A 160 82.65 -15.79 -24.62
C GLU A 160 82.10 -15.43 -26.01
N PRO A 161 80.78 -15.57 -26.27
CA PRO A 161 80.18 -15.30 -27.58
C PRO A 161 80.28 -13.86 -28.09
N GLY A 162 80.52 -12.89 -27.20
CA GLY A 162 80.60 -11.46 -27.54
C GLY A 162 79.24 -10.75 -27.68
N TYR A 163 78.12 -11.45 -27.54
CA TYR A 163 76.76 -10.91 -27.42
C TYR A 163 76.05 -11.50 -26.19
N GLY A 164 75.02 -10.80 -25.70
CA GLY A 164 74.26 -11.24 -24.54
C GLY A 164 73.41 -12.48 -24.84
N VAL A 165 73.62 -13.54 -24.06
CA VAL A 165 72.82 -14.77 -24.12
C VAL A 165 71.84 -14.77 -22.95
N SER A 166 70.53 -14.85 -23.22
CA SER A 166 69.47 -14.73 -22.20
C SER A 166 69.11 -16.04 -21.49
N VAL A 167 69.80 -17.14 -21.83
CA VAL A 167 69.56 -18.49 -21.30
C VAL A 167 70.82 -19.01 -20.62
N ASP A 168 70.64 -19.80 -19.56
CA ASP A 168 71.76 -20.37 -18.82
C ASP A 168 72.33 -21.60 -19.55
N VAL A 169 73.66 -21.62 -19.73
CA VAL A 169 74.36 -22.59 -20.56
C VAL A 169 75.73 -22.90 -19.95
N ASP A 170 75.99 -24.18 -19.72
CA ASP A 170 77.30 -24.63 -19.24
C ASP A 170 78.39 -24.41 -20.29
N ALA A 171 79.51 -23.86 -19.84
CA ALA A 171 80.69 -23.68 -20.67
C ALA A 171 81.27 -25.04 -21.10
N MET A 172 81.70 -25.15 -22.34
CA MET A 172 82.35 -26.35 -22.84
C MET A 172 83.84 -26.30 -22.51
N ILE A 173 84.34 -27.28 -21.76
CA ILE A 173 85.72 -27.32 -21.29
C ILE A 173 86.50 -28.36 -22.12
N SER A 174 87.64 -27.96 -22.66
CA SER A 174 88.61 -28.84 -23.33
C SER A 174 89.96 -28.75 -22.64
N ARG A 175 90.50 -29.89 -22.22
CA ARG A 175 91.79 -30.06 -21.57
C ARG A 175 92.82 -30.67 -22.53
N PRO A 176 94.11 -30.40 -22.33
CA PRO A 176 95.17 -30.89 -23.21
C PRO A 176 95.32 -32.42 -23.24
N ASP A 177 95.00 -33.08 -22.12
CA ASP A 177 95.11 -34.53 -21.94
C ASP A 177 93.83 -35.28 -22.35
N ASP A 178 92.83 -34.57 -22.90
CA ASP A 178 91.58 -35.19 -23.31
C ASP A 178 91.81 -36.19 -24.45
N ARG A 179 91.07 -37.30 -24.42
CA ARG A 179 91.24 -38.42 -25.33
C ARG A 179 90.69 -38.12 -26.72
N TRP A 180 91.52 -38.19 -27.74
CA TRP A 180 91.15 -38.15 -29.16
C TRP A 180 92.10 -39.01 -29.99
N SER A 181 91.70 -39.39 -31.20
CA SER A 181 92.52 -40.21 -32.10
C SER A 181 92.39 -39.80 -33.56
N VAL A 182 93.28 -40.33 -34.41
CA VAL A 182 93.34 -40.11 -35.86
C VAL A 182 93.27 -41.46 -36.57
N ALA A 183 92.61 -41.52 -37.72
CA ALA A 183 92.54 -42.75 -38.52
C ALA A 183 93.92 -43.22 -38.97
N GLU A 184 94.15 -44.54 -38.93
CA GLU A 184 95.38 -45.19 -39.43
C GLU A 184 95.55 -45.09 -40.96
N SER A 185 94.44 -45.01 -41.70
CA SER A 185 94.42 -44.81 -43.16
C SER A 185 93.20 -44.00 -43.58
N LEU A 186 93.41 -43.07 -44.53
CA LEU A 186 92.34 -42.24 -45.08
C LEU A 186 91.62 -42.88 -46.27
N GLY A 187 92.10 -44.03 -46.78
CA GLY A 187 91.50 -44.72 -47.93
C GLY A 187 91.20 -43.78 -49.11
N THR A 188 89.99 -43.86 -49.67
CA THR A 188 89.49 -42.98 -50.75
C THR A 188 88.96 -41.63 -50.26
N THR A 189 89.00 -41.34 -48.96
CA THR A 189 88.32 -40.17 -48.35
C THR A 189 89.15 -38.90 -48.33
N MET A 190 90.29 -38.86 -49.02
CA MET A 190 91.23 -37.74 -49.00
C MET A 190 90.55 -36.39 -49.31
N GLU A 191 89.69 -36.33 -50.32
CA GLU A 191 88.94 -35.12 -50.69
C GLU A 191 87.94 -34.70 -49.61
N ALA A 192 87.24 -35.66 -48.99
CA ALA A 192 86.32 -35.39 -47.88
C ALA A 192 87.06 -34.84 -46.65
N VAL A 193 88.23 -35.38 -46.32
CA VAL A 193 89.07 -34.90 -45.21
C VAL A 193 89.62 -33.50 -45.50
N LYS A 194 90.05 -33.21 -46.73
CA LYS A 194 90.45 -31.84 -47.12
C LYS A 194 89.29 -30.86 -46.94
N ALA A 195 88.09 -31.22 -47.39
CA ALA A 195 86.90 -30.38 -47.23
C ALA A 195 86.52 -30.18 -45.75
N ALA A 196 86.61 -31.23 -44.93
CA ALA A 196 86.40 -31.12 -43.48
C ALA A 196 87.43 -30.19 -42.81
N LYS A 197 88.71 -30.23 -43.20
CA LYS A 197 89.74 -29.30 -42.69
C LYS A 197 89.47 -27.84 -43.06
N VAL A 198 88.86 -27.58 -44.21
CA VAL A 198 88.41 -26.21 -44.56
C VAL A 198 87.29 -25.77 -43.62
N ILE A 199 86.28 -26.61 -43.37
CA ILE A 199 85.20 -26.31 -42.41
C ILE A 199 85.75 -26.09 -40.99
N GLU A 200 86.71 -26.92 -40.57
CA GLU A 200 87.37 -26.77 -39.28
C GLU A 200 88.02 -25.39 -39.14
N SER A 201 88.71 -24.89 -40.15
CA SER A 201 89.33 -23.56 -40.09
C SER A 201 88.31 -22.40 -39.95
N LEU A 202 87.03 -22.63 -40.30
CA LEU A 202 85.96 -21.63 -40.22
C LEU A 202 85.19 -21.68 -38.90
N HIS A 203 84.86 -22.88 -38.42
CA HIS A 203 83.94 -23.09 -37.29
C HIS A 203 84.52 -23.95 -36.15
N GLY A 204 85.68 -24.58 -36.35
CA GLY A 204 86.39 -25.34 -35.33
C GLY A 204 85.91 -26.77 -35.08
N LYS A 205 84.78 -27.20 -35.67
CA LYS A 205 84.28 -28.59 -35.61
C LYS A 205 83.86 -29.07 -36.98
N ALA A 206 84.51 -30.12 -37.47
CA ALA A 206 84.19 -30.78 -38.72
C ALA A 206 84.47 -32.28 -38.62
N TRP A 207 83.93 -33.03 -39.55
CA TRP A 207 84.15 -34.48 -39.64
C TRP A 207 84.04 -34.96 -41.08
N ALA A 208 84.55 -36.16 -41.34
CA ALA A 208 84.44 -36.87 -42.61
C ALA A 208 84.17 -38.38 -42.44
N PHE A 209 83.40 -38.95 -43.36
CA PHE A 209 83.13 -40.38 -43.49
C PHE A 209 83.78 -40.98 -44.74
N ASP A 210 83.97 -42.29 -44.73
CA ASP A 210 84.05 -43.09 -45.94
C ASP A 210 82.68 -43.37 -46.56
N ALA A 211 82.68 -43.98 -47.75
CA ALA A 211 81.44 -44.29 -48.48
C ALA A 211 80.49 -45.22 -47.69
N MET A 212 81.00 -45.96 -46.70
CA MET A 212 80.24 -46.89 -45.86
C MET A 212 79.74 -46.24 -44.56
N GLY A 213 80.07 -44.97 -44.31
CA GLY A 213 79.66 -44.24 -43.12
C GLY A 213 80.59 -44.42 -41.92
N ARG A 214 81.84 -44.86 -42.12
CA ARG A 214 82.85 -44.92 -41.05
C ARG A 214 83.62 -43.61 -41.00
N PHE A 215 83.75 -43.01 -39.81
CA PHE A 215 84.46 -41.76 -39.62
C PHE A 215 85.95 -41.94 -39.93
N THR A 216 86.46 -41.20 -40.91
CA THR A 216 87.88 -41.16 -41.25
C THR A 216 88.57 -39.93 -40.69
N TYR A 217 87.79 -38.90 -40.34
CA TYR A 217 88.28 -37.71 -39.66
C TYR A 217 87.19 -37.10 -38.78
N VAL A 218 87.55 -36.68 -37.57
CA VAL A 218 86.72 -35.83 -36.70
C VAL A 218 87.68 -34.88 -36.01
N THR A 219 87.41 -33.57 -36.06
CA THR A 219 88.27 -32.58 -35.41
C THR A 219 88.47 -32.93 -33.92
N PRO A 220 89.68 -32.79 -33.35
CA PRO A 220 89.93 -33.12 -31.94
C PRO A 220 88.94 -32.44 -30.98
N ALA A 221 88.65 -31.16 -31.20
CA ALA A 221 87.68 -30.40 -30.40
C ALA A 221 86.25 -30.99 -30.45
N ALA A 222 85.88 -31.67 -31.55
CA ALA A 222 84.59 -32.34 -31.65
C ALA A 222 84.58 -33.69 -30.92
N GLN A 223 85.67 -34.47 -30.98
CA GLN A 223 85.84 -35.72 -30.24
C GLN A 223 85.79 -35.47 -28.71
N VAL A 224 86.48 -34.43 -28.25
CA VAL A 224 86.47 -34.00 -26.84
C VAL A 224 85.08 -33.51 -26.42
N ALA A 225 84.37 -32.77 -27.29
CA ALA A 225 83.03 -32.25 -26.96
C ALA A 225 82.01 -33.33 -26.58
N ILE A 226 82.14 -34.50 -27.20
CA ILE A 226 81.20 -35.62 -27.05
C ILE A 226 81.80 -36.80 -26.27
N ASP A 227 83.05 -36.69 -25.82
CA ASP A 227 83.82 -37.75 -25.15
C ASP A 227 83.84 -39.08 -25.96
N MET A 228 84.06 -38.98 -27.27
CA MET A 228 84.17 -40.15 -28.15
C MET A 228 85.35 -39.98 -29.10
N ALA A 229 86.35 -40.85 -28.95
CA ALA A 229 87.44 -40.98 -29.91
C ALA A 229 86.95 -41.63 -31.22
N LEU A 230 87.78 -41.61 -32.26
CA LEU A 230 87.39 -42.16 -33.57
C LEU A 230 87.05 -43.66 -33.50
N GLU A 231 87.71 -44.43 -32.64
CA GLU A 231 87.40 -45.86 -32.43
C GLU A 231 86.04 -46.05 -31.75
N ASP A 232 85.67 -45.14 -30.84
CA ASP A 232 84.38 -45.20 -30.15
C ASP A 232 83.23 -44.82 -31.08
N LEU A 233 83.44 -43.86 -31.97
CA LEU A 233 82.48 -43.48 -33.01
C LEU A 233 82.25 -44.58 -34.05
N ASN A 234 83.33 -45.27 -34.44
CA ASN A 234 83.31 -46.37 -35.41
C ASN A 234 83.07 -47.76 -34.80
N ARG A 235 82.94 -47.84 -33.46
CA ARG A 235 82.74 -49.12 -32.78
C ARG A 235 81.50 -49.82 -33.33
N ARG A 236 81.69 -51.03 -33.85
CA ARG A 236 80.59 -51.84 -34.36
C ARG A 236 79.79 -52.40 -33.19
N LEU A 237 78.49 -52.14 -33.13
CA LEU A 237 77.61 -52.56 -32.03
C LEU A 237 76.79 -53.83 -32.37
N GLY A 238 76.94 -54.39 -33.58
CA GLY A 238 76.29 -55.63 -34.01
C GLY A 238 76.93 -56.30 -35.22
N GLU A 239 76.34 -57.37 -35.73
CA GLU A 239 76.94 -58.20 -36.80
C GLU A 239 76.80 -57.62 -38.22
N ARG A 240 76.00 -56.58 -38.45
CA ARG A 240 75.81 -55.95 -39.77
C ARG A 240 76.58 -54.63 -39.89
N GLU A 241 76.98 -54.28 -41.11
CA GLU A 241 77.49 -52.94 -41.40
C GLU A 241 76.41 -51.88 -41.18
N PHE A 242 76.79 -50.65 -40.84
CA PHE A 242 75.82 -49.57 -40.57
C PHE A 242 74.92 -49.30 -41.78
N ILE A 243 75.48 -49.29 -43.00
CA ILE A 243 74.71 -49.06 -44.23
C ILE A 243 73.65 -50.16 -44.49
N ASP A 244 73.85 -51.36 -43.95
CA ASP A 244 73.00 -52.55 -44.12
C ASP A 244 72.04 -52.80 -42.95
N GLY A 245 71.84 -51.80 -42.09
CA GLY A 245 70.91 -51.91 -40.96
C GLY A 245 71.59 -52.18 -39.60
N GLY A 246 72.93 -52.25 -39.53
CA GLY A 246 73.67 -52.41 -38.27
C GLY A 246 73.75 -51.15 -37.42
N GLU A 247 74.23 -51.27 -36.19
CA GLU A 247 74.42 -50.15 -35.27
C GLU A 247 75.90 -49.72 -35.18
N ALA A 248 76.12 -48.40 -35.14
CA ALA A 248 77.45 -47.79 -35.09
C ALA A 248 77.64 -47.01 -33.79
N GLY A 249 78.89 -46.93 -33.33
CA GLY A 249 79.25 -46.40 -32.02
C GLY A 249 78.77 -44.98 -31.74
N TRP A 250 78.77 -44.10 -32.75
CA TRP A 250 78.24 -42.73 -32.64
C TRP A 250 76.78 -42.65 -32.19
N MET A 251 75.98 -43.70 -32.45
CA MET A 251 74.58 -43.76 -32.03
C MET A 251 74.43 -43.71 -30.50
N ARG A 252 75.44 -44.14 -29.73
CA ARG A 252 75.45 -44.04 -28.25
C ARG A 252 75.50 -42.59 -27.77
N GLY A 253 76.04 -41.69 -28.58
CA GLY A 253 76.09 -40.26 -28.30
C GLY A 253 74.83 -39.50 -28.73
N VAL A 254 73.77 -40.18 -29.17
CA VAL A 254 72.49 -39.58 -29.59
C VAL A 254 71.41 -39.85 -28.55
N HIS A 255 70.50 -38.89 -28.35
CA HIS A 255 69.37 -39.08 -27.46
C HIS A 255 68.48 -40.26 -27.92
N PRO A 256 67.99 -41.12 -27.00
CA PRO A 256 67.19 -42.30 -27.36
C PRO A 256 66.03 -42.02 -28.32
N ASP A 257 65.23 -40.96 -28.11
CA ASP A 257 64.11 -40.64 -29.02
C ASP A 257 64.55 -40.22 -30.44
N ASP A 258 65.80 -39.81 -30.62
CA ASP A 258 66.31 -39.27 -31.88
C ASP A 258 67.14 -40.28 -32.67
N VAL A 259 67.62 -41.36 -32.02
CA VAL A 259 68.62 -42.29 -32.57
C VAL A 259 68.13 -42.99 -33.85
N ASP A 260 66.89 -43.48 -33.85
CA ASP A 260 66.32 -44.21 -34.99
C ASP A 260 66.15 -43.29 -36.20
N ARG A 261 65.66 -42.07 -35.97
CA ARG A 261 65.50 -41.04 -37.00
C ARG A 261 66.86 -40.63 -37.56
N ALA A 262 67.85 -40.37 -36.70
CA ALA A 262 69.19 -40.00 -37.13
C ALA A 262 69.86 -41.11 -37.96
N ALA A 263 69.78 -42.36 -37.48
CA ALA A 263 70.38 -43.50 -38.15
C ALA A 263 69.71 -43.83 -39.49
N SER A 264 68.37 -43.86 -39.55
CA SER A 264 67.63 -44.10 -40.80
C SER A 264 67.90 -43.02 -41.85
N THR A 265 67.91 -41.74 -41.44
CA THR A 265 68.22 -40.63 -42.35
C THR A 265 69.64 -40.72 -42.89
N LEU A 266 70.65 -40.95 -42.03
CA LEU A 266 72.03 -41.09 -42.48
C LEU A 266 72.19 -42.28 -43.43
N ARG A 267 71.60 -43.45 -43.14
CA ARG A 267 71.61 -44.62 -44.04
C ARG A 267 71.02 -44.29 -45.41
N HIS A 268 69.91 -43.56 -45.45
CA HIS A 268 69.31 -43.13 -46.70
C HIS A 268 70.27 -42.23 -47.49
N CYS A 269 70.81 -41.19 -46.83
CA CYS A 269 71.77 -40.27 -47.45
C CYS A 269 73.01 -41.00 -47.97
N LEU A 270 73.59 -41.94 -47.22
CA LEU A 270 74.75 -42.73 -47.66
C LEU A 270 74.46 -43.54 -48.94
N LYS A 271 73.22 -44.01 -49.13
CA LYS A 271 72.81 -44.79 -50.32
C LYS A 271 72.46 -43.91 -51.52
N THR A 272 71.82 -42.77 -51.31
CA THR A 272 71.35 -41.88 -52.39
C THR A 272 72.37 -40.82 -52.79
N GLY A 273 73.24 -40.42 -51.86
CA GLY A 273 74.12 -39.27 -52.01
C GLY A 273 73.42 -37.93 -51.84
N GLU A 274 72.22 -37.90 -51.25
CA GLU A 274 71.53 -36.66 -50.90
C GLU A 274 72.16 -35.98 -49.67
N PRO A 275 72.26 -34.63 -49.61
CA PRO A 275 72.81 -33.94 -48.45
C PRO A 275 72.10 -34.33 -47.14
N TRP A 276 72.88 -34.62 -46.10
CA TRP A 276 72.32 -34.95 -44.78
C TRP A 276 72.16 -33.68 -43.96
N ASN A 277 70.92 -33.25 -43.73
CA ASN A 277 70.60 -32.11 -42.87
C ASN A 277 69.58 -32.54 -41.82
N ILE A 278 69.97 -32.52 -40.54
CA ILE A 278 69.10 -32.97 -39.45
C ILE A 278 69.41 -32.24 -38.15
N GLU A 279 68.39 -32.07 -37.31
CA GLU A 279 68.55 -31.61 -35.93
C GLU A 279 68.21 -32.75 -34.97
N TYR A 280 69.16 -33.10 -34.10
CA TYR A 280 68.95 -34.08 -33.04
C TYR A 280 69.79 -33.77 -31.82
N ARG A 281 69.40 -34.35 -30.68
CA ARG A 281 70.11 -34.15 -29.43
C ARG A 281 71.34 -35.06 -29.34
N MET A 282 72.50 -34.48 -29.09
CA MET A 282 73.77 -35.18 -28.87
C MET A 282 74.20 -35.08 -27.41
N LEU A 283 74.79 -36.14 -26.89
CA LEU A 283 75.37 -36.20 -25.55
C LEU A 283 76.73 -35.48 -25.55
N ARG A 284 76.85 -34.42 -24.76
CA ARG A 284 78.14 -33.77 -24.47
C ARG A 284 78.93 -34.58 -23.44
N ALA A 285 80.24 -34.34 -23.38
CA ALA A 285 81.13 -34.83 -22.31
C ALA A 285 80.66 -34.43 -20.90
N THR A 286 79.89 -33.35 -20.77
CA THR A 286 79.27 -32.93 -19.50
C THR A 286 78.13 -33.85 -19.04
N GLY A 287 77.72 -34.82 -19.85
CA GLY A 287 76.60 -35.72 -19.59
C GLY A 287 75.23 -35.16 -19.97
N GLN A 288 75.17 -33.94 -20.52
CA GLN A 288 73.91 -33.32 -20.97
C GLN A 288 73.64 -33.61 -22.45
N TYR A 289 72.38 -33.88 -22.77
CA TYR A 289 71.89 -33.89 -24.15
C TYR A 289 71.56 -32.48 -24.60
N VAL A 290 72.18 -32.03 -25.69
CA VAL A 290 72.00 -30.69 -26.25
C VAL A 290 71.63 -30.79 -27.72
N TRP A 291 70.89 -29.82 -28.24
CA TRP A 291 70.50 -29.82 -29.64
C TRP A 291 71.67 -29.51 -30.57
N HIS A 292 71.92 -30.38 -31.54
CA HIS A 292 72.85 -30.14 -32.62
C HIS A 292 72.13 -30.08 -33.96
N ARG A 293 72.61 -29.20 -34.83
CA ARG A 293 72.30 -29.20 -36.27
C ARG A 293 73.47 -29.83 -37.02
N ILE A 294 73.18 -30.91 -37.72
CA ILE A 294 74.13 -31.64 -38.54
C ILE A 294 73.88 -31.31 -40.00
N SER A 295 74.95 -30.98 -40.72
CA SER A 295 74.93 -30.74 -42.16
C SER A 295 76.13 -31.40 -42.84
N ALA A 296 75.88 -32.25 -43.83
CA ALA A 296 76.93 -32.98 -44.54
C ALA A 296 76.65 -33.19 -46.03
N ARG A 297 77.71 -33.34 -46.82
CA ARG A 297 77.68 -33.57 -48.28
C ARG A 297 78.65 -34.68 -48.70
N PRO A 298 78.33 -35.44 -49.76
CA PRO A 298 79.24 -36.45 -50.30
C PRO A 298 80.33 -35.82 -51.18
N THR A 299 81.52 -36.44 -51.19
CA THR A 299 82.50 -36.30 -52.27
C THR A 299 82.36 -37.45 -53.24
N ARG A 300 82.66 -37.20 -54.52
CA ARG A 300 82.56 -38.19 -55.58
C ARG A 300 83.87 -38.29 -56.36
N ASP A 301 84.15 -39.46 -56.93
CA ASP A 301 85.21 -39.63 -57.92
C ASP A 301 84.76 -39.17 -59.32
N ASP A 302 85.66 -39.25 -60.29
CA ASP A 302 85.41 -38.87 -61.69
C ASP A 302 84.31 -39.73 -62.36
N ASN A 303 83.99 -40.90 -61.79
CA ASN A 303 82.92 -41.79 -62.23
C ASN A 303 81.59 -41.54 -61.50
N GLY A 304 81.53 -40.52 -60.63
CA GLY A 304 80.34 -40.16 -59.86
C GLY A 304 80.06 -41.05 -58.64
N GLN A 305 80.93 -42.02 -58.33
CA GLN A 305 80.80 -42.86 -57.14
C GLN A 305 81.15 -42.08 -55.88
N ILE A 306 80.42 -42.31 -54.79
CA ILE A 306 80.66 -41.65 -53.51
C ILE A 306 81.98 -42.16 -52.93
N THR A 307 82.95 -41.27 -52.74
CA THR A 307 84.28 -41.59 -52.18
C THR A 307 84.38 -41.33 -50.69
N GLY A 308 83.53 -40.45 -50.16
CA GLY A 308 83.46 -40.07 -48.76
C GLY A 308 82.39 -39.01 -48.53
N TRP A 309 82.26 -38.54 -47.29
CA TRP A 309 81.38 -37.44 -46.91
C TRP A 309 82.12 -36.49 -45.99
N PHE A 310 81.74 -35.22 -45.98
CA PHE A 310 82.25 -34.26 -45.02
C PHE A 310 81.10 -33.40 -44.50
N GLY A 311 81.22 -32.96 -43.26
CA GLY A 311 80.16 -32.20 -42.60
C GLY A 311 80.60 -31.47 -41.36
N THR A 312 79.64 -30.76 -40.79
CA THR A 312 79.78 -30.03 -39.53
C THR A 312 78.63 -30.38 -38.59
N SER A 313 78.86 -30.14 -37.30
CA SER A 313 77.87 -30.24 -36.24
C SER A 313 77.90 -28.94 -35.43
N ILE A 314 76.81 -28.18 -35.49
CA ILE A 314 76.68 -26.91 -34.80
C ILE A 314 75.77 -27.11 -33.60
N ASP A 315 76.20 -26.70 -32.42
CA ASP A 315 75.35 -26.68 -31.24
C ASP A 315 74.35 -25.52 -31.34
N ILE A 316 73.06 -25.85 -31.23
CA ILE A 316 71.94 -24.91 -31.35
C ILE A 316 71.07 -24.91 -30.09
N ASP A 317 71.58 -25.41 -28.96
CA ASP A 317 70.80 -25.51 -27.72
C ASP A 317 70.42 -24.13 -27.18
N VAL A 318 71.33 -23.16 -27.27
CA VAL A 318 71.09 -21.76 -26.91
C VAL A 318 69.95 -21.16 -27.74
N TYR A 319 69.95 -21.43 -29.04
CA TYR A 319 68.89 -21.00 -29.96
C TYR A 319 67.53 -21.61 -29.56
N LYS A 320 67.47 -22.93 -29.36
CA LYS A 320 66.23 -23.63 -28.99
C LYS A 320 65.67 -23.17 -27.63
N LYS A 321 66.53 -22.98 -26.63
CA LYS A 321 66.13 -22.48 -25.31
C LYS A 321 65.63 -21.04 -25.35
N THR A 322 66.24 -20.18 -26.16
CA THR A 322 65.83 -18.78 -26.31
C THR A 322 64.45 -18.67 -26.99
N GLU A 323 64.22 -19.45 -28.05
CA GLU A 323 62.93 -19.52 -28.73
C GLU A 323 61.83 -20.03 -27.79
N ALA A 324 62.10 -21.09 -27.01
CA ALA A 324 61.16 -21.63 -26.04
C ALA A 324 60.83 -20.63 -24.92
N ALA A 325 61.83 -19.91 -24.41
CA ALA A 325 61.64 -18.89 -23.39
C ALA A 325 60.78 -17.71 -23.89
N LEU A 326 60.95 -17.29 -25.14
CA LEU A 326 60.12 -16.25 -25.75
C LEU A 326 58.66 -16.70 -25.84
N ARG A 327 58.40 -17.90 -26.38
CA ARG A 327 57.04 -18.46 -26.47
C ARG A 327 56.39 -18.62 -25.10
N ALA A 328 57.14 -19.10 -24.10
CA ALA A 328 56.64 -19.22 -22.74
C ALA A 328 56.30 -17.86 -22.11
N ARG A 329 57.09 -16.82 -22.40
CA ARG A 329 56.82 -15.45 -21.94
C ARG A 329 55.58 -14.85 -22.60
N GLU A 330 55.40 -15.04 -23.91
CA GLU A 330 54.20 -14.60 -24.64
C GLU A 330 52.94 -15.26 -24.06
N GLN A 331 52.96 -16.58 -23.91
CA GLN A 331 51.85 -17.33 -23.32
C GLN A 331 51.56 -16.91 -21.87
N HIS A 332 52.60 -16.62 -21.08
CA HIS A 332 52.43 -16.14 -19.71
C HIS A 332 51.77 -14.75 -19.65
N LEU A 333 52.14 -13.83 -20.55
CA LEU A 333 51.51 -12.50 -20.63
C LEU A 333 50.04 -12.57 -21.03
N GLU A 334 49.69 -13.43 -22.00
CA GLU A 334 48.29 -13.68 -22.38
C GLU A 334 47.48 -14.22 -21.20
N GLN A 335 48.02 -15.19 -20.46
CA GLN A 335 47.37 -15.73 -19.26
C GLN A 335 47.17 -14.66 -18.19
N LEU A 336 48.15 -13.79 -17.95
CA LEU A 336 48.01 -12.71 -16.98
C LEU A 336 46.84 -11.78 -17.34
N ILE A 337 46.73 -11.37 -18.61
CA ILE A 337 45.65 -10.50 -19.09
C ILE A 337 44.28 -11.19 -18.94
N ASP A 338 44.20 -12.49 -19.20
CA ASP A 338 42.97 -13.27 -19.07
C ASP A 338 42.56 -13.52 -17.61
N THR A 339 43.49 -13.48 -16.66
CA THR A 339 43.16 -13.58 -15.23
C THR A 339 42.65 -12.28 -14.61
N VAL A 340 42.83 -11.13 -15.26
CA VAL A 340 42.30 -9.86 -14.77
C VAL A 340 40.77 -9.91 -14.86
N PRO A 341 40.02 -9.64 -13.77
CA PRO A 341 38.56 -9.69 -13.75
C PRO A 341 37.93 -8.46 -14.44
N ALA A 342 38.53 -7.99 -15.53
CA ALA A 342 38.08 -6.86 -16.31
C ALA A 342 37.98 -7.25 -17.79
N MET A 343 37.03 -6.64 -18.50
CA MET A 343 36.89 -6.85 -19.93
C MET A 343 37.90 -5.94 -20.64
N ILE A 344 38.96 -6.52 -21.18
CA ILE A 344 40.07 -5.79 -21.79
C ILE A 344 40.00 -5.96 -23.30
N TRP A 345 40.23 -4.87 -24.01
CA TRP A 345 40.27 -4.85 -25.47
C TRP A 345 41.37 -3.93 -25.98
N SER A 346 41.84 -4.18 -27.21
CA SER A 346 42.74 -3.27 -27.90
C SER A 346 42.35 -3.07 -29.36
N MET A 347 42.73 -1.92 -29.89
CA MET A 347 42.41 -1.50 -31.26
C MET A 347 43.61 -0.84 -31.93
N THR A 348 43.64 -0.82 -33.26
CA THR A 348 44.64 -0.06 -34.02
C THR A 348 44.50 1.44 -33.76
N GLY A 349 45.50 2.24 -34.11
CA GLY A 349 45.41 3.71 -34.03
C GLY A 349 44.23 4.33 -34.79
N ALA A 350 43.74 3.66 -35.84
CA ALA A 350 42.55 4.05 -36.61
C ALA A 350 41.22 3.58 -35.97
N GLY A 351 41.26 2.85 -34.86
CA GLY A 351 40.07 2.37 -34.14
C GLY A 351 39.52 1.03 -34.61
N HIS A 352 40.32 0.22 -35.32
CA HIS A 352 39.91 -1.14 -35.74
C HIS A 352 40.15 -2.16 -34.62
N PRO A 353 39.19 -3.02 -34.27
CA PRO A 353 39.36 -4.02 -33.20
C PRO A 353 40.52 -5.00 -33.50
N VAL A 354 41.40 -5.25 -32.53
CA VAL A 354 42.54 -6.17 -32.70
C VAL A 354 42.51 -7.32 -31.70
N TYR A 355 42.11 -7.05 -30.47
CA TYR A 355 42.16 -8.06 -29.41
C TYR A 355 41.04 -7.82 -28.41
N LEU A 356 40.44 -8.93 -27.93
CA LEU A 356 39.53 -8.98 -26.80
C LEU A 356 40.05 -10.07 -25.87
N ASN A 357 40.17 -9.79 -24.57
CA ASN A 357 40.55 -10.82 -23.61
C ASN A 357 39.41 -11.83 -23.39
N ARG A 358 39.74 -12.97 -22.79
CA ARG A 358 38.79 -14.03 -22.48
C ARG A 358 37.57 -13.53 -21.71
N ARG A 359 37.79 -12.65 -20.72
CA ARG A 359 36.71 -12.10 -19.89
C ARG A 359 35.70 -11.29 -20.71
N MET A 360 36.15 -10.46 -21.65
CA MET A 360 35.26 -9.72 -22.56
C MET A 360 34.39 -10.68 -23.39
N MET A 361 35.00 -11.73 -23.95
CA MET A 361 34.29 -12.71 -24.77
C MET A 361 33.25 -13.49 -23.96
N GLU A 362 33.59 -13.94 -22.75
CA GLU A 362 32.67 -14.68 -21.88
C GLU A 362 31.49 -13.82 -21.39
N VAL A 363 31.74 -12.55 -21.04
CA VAL A 363 30.72 -11.67 -20.45
C VAL A 363 29.76 -11.12 -21.50
N THR A 364 30.24 -10.76 -22.70
CA THR A 364 29.40 -10.13 -23.74
C THR A 364 29.02 -11.08 -24.87
N GLY A 365 29.72 -12.22 -25.03
CA GLY A 365 29.60 -13.08 -26.20
C GLY A 365 30.22 -12.49 -27.47
N ALA A 366 30.93 -11.36 -27.35
CA ALA A 366 31.54 -10.67 -28.47
C ALA A 366 32.87 -11.35 -28.87
N THR A 367 33.15 -11.38 -30.16
CA THR A 367 34.42 -11.79 -30.76
C THR A 367 34.93 -10.63 -31.59
N THR A 368 36.22 -10.62 -31.92
CA THR A 368 36.79 -9.60 -32.82
C THR A 368 36.02 -9.53 -34.14
N GLU A 369 35.55 -10.66 -34.67
CA GLU A 369 34.71 -10.71 -35.87
C GLU A 369 33.33 -10.07 -35.66
N THR A 370 32.68 -10.27 -34.51
CA THR A 370 31.32 -9.74 -34.30
C THR A 370 31.28 -8.25 -33.96
N VAL A 371 32.40 -7.69 -33.49
CA VAL A 371 32.56 -6.24 -33.22
C VAL A 371 33.23 -5.49 -34.37
N THR A 372 33.58 -6.18 -35.44
CA THR A 372 34.18 -5.58 -36.64
C THR A 372 33.15 -5.55 -37.77
N ALA A 373 32.92 -4.37 -38.33
CA ALA A 373 32.09 -4.18 -39.51
C ALA A 373 32.82 -4.67 -40.79
N PRO A 374 32.12 -4.88 -41.92
CA PRO A 374 32.75 -5.36 -43.16
C PRO A 374 33.87 -4.47 -43.71
N ASP A 375 33.88 -3.19 -43.35
CA ASP A 375 34.93 -2.20 -43.70
C ASP A 375 36.09 -2.19 -42.69
N GLY A 376 36.09 -3.10 -41.71
CA GLY A 376 37.06 -3.19 -40.63
C GLY A 376 36.79 -2.29 -39.44
N SER A 377 35.82 -1.36 -39.50
CA SER A 377 35.54 -0.42 -38.42
C SER A 377 34.85 -1.08 -37.22
N LEU A 378 34.90 -0.45 -36.05
CA LEU A 378 34.19 -0.91 -34.87
C LEU A 378 32.67 -0.78 -35.05
N THR A 379 31.93 -1.86 -34.79
CA THR A 379 30.47 -1.80 -34.65
C THR A 379 30.03 -2.04 -33.21
N LEU A 380 29.34 -1.05 -32.63
CA LEU A 380 28.84 -1.10 -31.25
C LEU A 380 27.39 -1.59 -31.14
N LYS A 381 26.69 -1.73 -32.27
CA LYS A 381 25.25 -2.06 -32.38
C LYS A 381 24.85 -3.34 -31.64
N ARG A 382 25.75 -4.32 -31.55
CA ARG A 382 25.49 -5.62 -30.89
C ARG A 382 25.89 -5.64 -29.42
N MET A 383 26.64 -4.65 -28.95
CA MET A 383 27.20 -4.59 -27.59
C MET A 383 26.56 -3.54 -26.70
N ILE A 384 25.94 -2.50 -27.26
CA ILE A 384 25.42 -1.36 -26.52
C ILE A 384 23.91 -1.23 -26.76
N HIS A 385 23.16 -0.88 -25.71
CA HIS A 385 21.73 -0.58 -25.81
C HIS A 385 21.47 0.55 -26.83
N PRO A 386 20.41 0.48 -27.66
CA PRO A 386 20.13 1.46 -28.72
C PRO A 386 20.18 2.92 -28.26
N ASP A 387 19.59 3.22 -27.10
CA ASP A 387 19.54 4.58 -26.54
C ASP A 387 20.92 5.20 -26.26
N PHE A 388 21.95 4.39 -26.06
CA PHE A 388 23.32 4.83 -25.74
C PHE A 388 24.27 4.69 -26.93
N LEU A 389 23.83 4.08 -28.03
CA LEU A 389 24.67 3.76 -29.18
C LEU A 389 25.25 5.03 -29.82
N GLU A 390 24.40 6.01 -30.12
CA GLU A 390 24.80 7.24 -30.80
C GLU A 390 25.83 8.03 -29.97
N GLN A 391 25.62 8.11 -28.66
CA GLN A 391 26.56 8.78 -27.75
C GLN A 391 27.90 8.05 -27.71
N ALA A 392 27.89 6.72 -27.64
CA ALA A 392 29.09 5.90 -27.59
C ALA A 392 29.91 6.02 -28.89
N GLU A 393 29.25 5.94 -30.05
CA GLU A 393 29.89 6.08 -31.37
C GLU A 393 30.50 7.48 -31.55
N ARG A 394 29.78 8.56 -31.20
CA ARG A 394 30.29 9.94 -31.27
C ARG A 394 31.49 10.16 -30.36
N THR A 395 31.43 9.65 -29.12
CA THR A 395 32.52 9.80 -28.14
C THR A 395 33.76 9.02 -28.58
N PHE A 396 33.56 7.84 -29.15
CA PHE A 396 34.66 7.02 -29.68
C PHE A 396 35.31 7.67 -30.90
N ALA A 397 34.53 8.14 -31.87
CA ALA A 397 35.04 8.85 -33.05
C ALA A 397 35.85 10.10 -32.68
N ARG A 398 35.39 10.89 -31.71
CA ARG A 398 36.14 12.02 -31.15
C ARG A 398 37.45 11.57 -30.52
N SER A 399 37.45 10.48 -29.75
CA SER A 399 38.65 9.97 -29.07
C SER A 399 39.70 9.54 -30.09
N VAL A 400 39.30 8.81 -31.15
CA VAL A 400 40.20 8.42 -32.26
C VAL A 400 40.76 9.65 -32.99
N ALA A 401 39.93 10.66 -33.27
CA ALA A 401 40.36 11.85 -34.02
C ALA A 401 41.29 12.79 -33.23
N THR A 402 41.07 12.92 -31.92
CA THR A 402 41.81 13.87 -31.06
C THR A 402 42.92 13.21 -30.24
N GLY A 403 42.85 11.90 -30.07
CA GLY A 403 43.68 11.14 -29.15
C GLY A 403 43.40 11.40 -27.67
N ALA A 404 42.25 11.99 -27.33
CA ALA A 404 41.79 12.15 -25.96
C ALA A 404 41.29 10.81 -25.39
N PRO A 405 41.41 10.56 -24.07
CA PRO A 405 40.91 9.33 -23.46
C PRO A 405 39.42 9.12 -23.73
N TYR A 406 39.05 7.89 -24.08
CA TYR A 406 37.65 7.49 -24.19
C TYR A 406 37.14 7.13 -22.80
N ALA A 407 36.06 7.76 -22.34
CA ALA A 407 35.44 7.42 -21.05
C ALA A 407 33.92 7.63 -21.14
N ILE A 408 33.15 6.57 -20.91
CA ILE A 408 31.69 6.62 -20.98
C ILE A 408 31.06 5.53 -20.11
N LYS A 409 29.84 5.79 -19.62
CA LYS A 409 28.97 4.81 -18.97
C LYS A 409 27.77 4.53 -19.87
N TYR A 410 27.50 3.26 -20.15
CA TYR A 410 26.36 2.85 -20.98
C TYR A 410 25.84 1.48 -20.56
N LEU A 411 24.63 1.16 -21.03
CA LEU A 411 24.08 -0.18 -20.91
C LEU A 411 24.70 -1.10 -21.95
N GLN A 412 25.51 -2.05 -21.50
CA GLN A 412 26.18 -3.04 -22.33
C GLN A 412 25.40 -4.36 -22.30
N ARG A 413 25.23 -4.96 -23.48
CA ARG A 413 24.59 -6.26 -23.64
C ARG A 413 25.52 -7.38 -23.16
N ARG A 414 24.98 -8.30 -22.38
CA ARG A 414 25.63 -9.52 -21.89
C ARG A 414 25.36 -10.68 -22.85
N ALA A 415 26.11 -11.78 -22.71
CA ALA A 415 25.96 -12.96 -23.56
C ALA A 415 24.55 -13.58 -23.52
N ASP A 416 23.85 -13.46 -22.39
CA ASP A 416 22.46 -13.89 -22.19
C ASP A 416 21.40 -12.94 -22.77
N GLY A 417 21.83 -11.80 -23.33
CA GLY A 417 20.97 -10.77 -23.91
C GLY A 417 20.48 -9.71 -22.92
N THR A 418 20.80 -9.81 -21.63
CA THR A 418 20.49 -8.78 -20.63
C THR A 418 21.38 -7.54 -20.81
N TYR A 419 20.92 -6.39 -20.33
CA TYR A 419 21.70 -5.15 -20.33
C TYR A 419 22.14 -4.79 -18.91
N ARG A 420 23.42 -4.49 -18.74
CA ARG A 420 24.01 -4.07 -17.46
C ARG A 420 24.84 -2.82 -17.65
N TRP A 421 24.89 -1.97 -16.62
CA TRP A 421 25.69 -0.74 -16.68
C TRP A 421 27.17 -1.10 -16.71
N THR A 422 27.87 -0.58 -17.70
CA THR A 422 29.32 -0.75 -17.86
C THR A 422 29.94 0.63 -18.00
N GLU A 423 31.05 0.84 -17.29
CA GLU A 423 31.95 1.96 -17.53
C GLU A 423 33.11 1.49 -18.39
N THR A 424 33.33 2.15 -19.52
CA THR A 424 34.44 1.84 -20.43
C THR A 424 35.40 3.01 -20.45
N ARG A 425 36.69 2.73 -20.22
CA ARG A 425 37.79 3.69 -20.33
C ARG A 425 38.85 3.17 -21.28
N ALA A 426 39.37 4.02 -22.17
CA ALA A 426 40.47 3.64 -23.06
C ALA A 426 41.49 4.76 -23.25
N GLU A 427 42.76 4.36 -23.35
CA GLU A 427 43.92 5.23 -23.53
C GLU A 427 44.69 4.88 -24.80
N ALA A 428 45.34 5.89 -25.39
CA ALA A 428 46.11 5.76 -26.62
C ALA A 428 47.61 5.57 -26.30
N LEU A 429 48.17 4.45 -26.77
CA LEU A 429 49.61 4.25 -26.86
C LEU A 429 50.16 5.00 -28.08
N ARG A 430 51.21 5.79 -27.86
CA ARG A 430 51.82 6.64 -28.89
C ARG A 430 53.28 6.25 -29.12
N ASP A 431 53.77 6.50 -30.33
CA ASP A 431 55.21 6.42 -30.64
C ASP A 431 55.95 7.70 -30.22
N GLU A 432 57.26 7.72 -30.43
CA GLU A 432 58.13 8.88 -30.14
C GLU A 432 57.75 10.13 -30.96
N ALA A 433 57.06 9.98 -32.09
CA ALA A 433 56.55 11.07 -32.93
C ALA A 433 55.16 11.58 -32.48
N GLY A 434 54.58 10.97 -31.44
CA GLY A 434 53.26 11.32 -30.89
C GLY A 434 52.07 10.71 -31.64
N GLN A 435 52.32 9.89 -32.65
CA GLN A 435 51.29 9.21 -33.43
C GLN A 435 50.72 8.01 -32.66
N ILE A 436 49.40 7.83 -32.72
CA ILE A 436 48.71 6.77 -32.00
C ILE A 436 48.99 5.43 -32.69
N ILE A 437 49.67 4.53 -31.99
CA ILE A 437 49.94 3.16 -32.45
C ILE A 437 48.76 2.26 -32.13
N ARG A 438 48.21 2.39 -30.91
CA ARG A 438 47.22 1.46 -30.38
C ARG A 438 46.32 2.11 -29.34
N TRP A 439 45.09 1.62 -29.23
CA TRP A 439 44.20 1.94 -28.12
C TRP A 439 44.08 0.74 -27.20
N TYR A 440 44.14 0.96 -25.89
CA TYR A 440 43.89 -0.04 -24.86
C TYR A 440 42.70 0.38 -24.02
N GLY A 441 41.68 -0.46 -23.97
CA GLY A 441 40.45 -0.19 -23.25
C GLY A 441 40.14 -1.24 -22.20
N VAL A 442 39.55 -0.78 -21.12
CA VAL A 442 38.98 -1.60 -20.05
C VAL A 442 37.52 -1.24 -19.85
N SER A 443 36.67 -2.26 -19.80
CA SER A 443 35.25 -2.15 -19.52
C SER A 443 34.95 -2.86 -18.20
N VAL A 444 34.35 -2.13 -17.25
CA VAL A 444 34.05 -2.59 -15.89
C VAL A 444 32.54 -2.59 -15.70
N ASP A 445 31.99 -3.70 -15.22
CA ASP A 445 30.57 -3.77 -14.83
C ASP A 445 30.37 -2.95 -13.54
N ILE A 446 29.50 -1.95 -13.62
CA ILE A 446 29.13 -1.06 -12.52
C ILE A 446 27.63 -1.11 -12.23
N HIS A 447 26.93 -2.14 -12.71
CA HIS A 447 25.49 -2.26 -12.56
C HIS A 447 25.06 -2.32 -11.10
N ASP A 448 25.70 -3.18 -10.30
CA ASP A 448 25.35 -3.35 -8.89
C ASP A 448 25.66 -2.07 -8.07
N LEU A 449 26.70 -1.33 -8.46
CA LEU A 449 27.04 -0.04 -7.85
C LEU A 449 25.93 0.99 -8.12
N ILE A 450 25.50 1.15 -9.37
CA ILE A 450 24.46 2.11 -9.75
C ILE A 450 23.11 1.72 -9.15
N THR A 451 22.72 0.44 -9.19
CA THR A 451 21.43 -0.01 -8.65
C THR A 451 21.38 0.16 -7.14
N THR A 452 22.44 -0.20 -6.41
CA THR A 452 22.51 -0.02 -4.95
C THR A 452 22.45 1.46 -4.56
N GLN A 453 23.18 2.33 -5.26
CA GLN A 453 23.13 3.78 -5.01
C GLN A 453 21.74 4.36 -5.28
N THR A 454 21.10 3.92 -6.37
CA THR A 454 19.76 4.37 -6.75
C THR A 454 18.72 3.88 -5.75
N GLU A 455 18.80 2.62 -5.31
CA GLU A 455 17.91 2.05 -4.29
C GLU A 455 18.08 2.77 -2.95
N LEU A 456 19.32 3.03 -2.52
CA LEU A 456 19.58 3.78 -1.30
C LEU A 456 19.01 5.20 -1.37
N HIS A 457 19.16 5.88 -2.51
CA HIS A 457 18.59 7.21 -2.72
C HIS A 457 17.06 7.19 -2.70
N LEU A 458 16.45 6.23 -3.40
CA LEU A 458 15.00 6.06 -3.44
C LEU A 458 14.46 5.75 -2.04
N ARG A 459 15.11 4.84 -1.30
CA ARG A 459 14.73 4.46 0.06
C ARG A 459 14.90 5.61 1.05
N LYS A 460 15.94 6.44 0.90
CA LYS A 460 16.10 7.68 1.68
C LYS A 460 14.96 8.67 1.38
N GLN A 461 14.60 8.87 0.11
CA GLN A 461 13.47 9.72 -0.27
C GLN A 461 12.13 9.18 0.24
N GLU A 462 11.92 7.87 0.15
CA GLU A 462 10.73 7.18 0.65
C GLU A 462 10.59 7.37 2.16
N LEU A 463 11.66 7.15 2.93
CA LEU A 463 11.66 7.38 4.39
C LEU A 463 11.33 8.84 4.75
N THR A 464 11.92 9.82 4.05
CA THR A 464 11.58 11.25 4.26
C THR A 464 10.09 11.50 4.00
N ARG A 465 9.54 10.95 2.90
CA ARG A 465 8.11 11.09 2.61
C ARG A 465 7.23 10.42 3.65
N LEU A 466 7.59 9.23 4.13
CA LEU A 466 6.83 8.54 5.18
C LEU A 466 6.78 9.37 6.48
N VAL A 467 7.91 9.96 6.87
CA VAL A 467 8.00 10.86 8.04
C VAL A 467 7.11 12.10 7.88
N ASP A 468 7.02 12.66 6.67
CA ASP A 468 6.17 13.83 6.39
C ASP A 468 4.67 13.47 6.29
N LEU A 469 4.33 12.22 5.98
CA LEU A 469 2.94 11.72 5.94
C LEU A 469 2.35 11.44 7.32
N VAL A 470 3.17 11.27 8.37
CA VAL A 470 2.67 11.03 9.73
C VAL A 470 1.84 12.23 10.19
N PRO A 471 0.61 12.03 10.72
CA PRO A 471 -0.25 13.11 11.19
C PRO A 471 0.17 13.65 12.57
N SER A 472 1.47 13.88 12.76
CA SER A 472 2.08 14.42 13.97
C SER A 472 3.25 15.33 13.61
N PHE A 473 3.55 16.26 14.50
CA PHE A 473 4.72 17.12 14.39
C PHE A 473 5.94 16.36 14.89
N LEU A 474 6.79 15.91 13.98
CA LEU A 474 7.98 15.14 14.32
C LEU A 474 9.19 16.06 14.39
N TRP A 475 10.02 15.85 15.40
CA TRP A 475 11.18 16.66 15.65
C TRP A 475 12.32 15.86 16.24
N ARG A 476 13.55 16.32 16.02
CA ARG A 476 14.75 15.76 16.66
C ARG A 476 15.57 16.84 17.30
N LEU A 477 16.14 16.52 18.45
CA LEU A 477 17.10 17.36 19.15
C LEU A 477 18.46 16.66 19.22
N THR A 478 19.52 17.44 19.22
CA THR A 478 20.87 16.99 19.58
C THR A 478 20.92 16.57 21.06
N PRO A 479 22.00 15.88 21.51
CA PRO A 479 22.14 15.48 22.92
C PRO A 479 22.03 16.64 23.93
N ASP A 480 22.47 17.83 23.54
CA ASP A 480 22.40 19.09 24.31
C ASP A 480 21.02 19.80 24.21
N GLY A 481 20.09 19.25 23.43
CA GLY A 481 18.71 19.72 23.34
C GLY A 481 18.43 20.75 22.24
N ALA A 482 19.36 20.96 21.31
CA ALA A 482 19.17 21.88 20.20
C ALA A 482 18.41 21.19 19.04
N PRO A 483 17.34 21.78 18.48
CA PRO A 483 16.58 21.17 17.40
C PRO A 483 17.40 21.08 16.11
N ASN A 484 17.50 19.89 15.51
CA ASN A 484 18.25 19.68 14.27
C ASN A 484 17.39 19.13 13.12
N PHE A 485 16.11 18.86 13.38
CA PHE A 485 15.16 18.40 12.37
C PHE A 485 13.73 18.66 12.82
N PHE A 486 12.90 19.17 11.91
CA PHE A 486 11.44 19.19 11.97
C PHE A 486 10.89 18.56 10.68
N ASN A 487 9.86 17.71 10.78
CA ASN A 487 9.17 17.24 9.57
C ASN A 487 8.40 18.37 8.91
N ARG A 488 8.01 18.18 7.64
CA ARG A 488 7.36 19.23 6.85
C ARG A 488 6.12 19.80 7.54
N ARG A 489 5.31 18.91 8.13
CA ARG A 489 4.08 19.28 8.83
C ARG A 489 4.34 20.23 10.00
N PHE A 490 5.44 20.06 10.72
CA PHE A 490 5.79 20.93 11.85
C PHE A 490 6.33 22.28 11.38
N ILE A 491 7.12 22.29 10.30
CA ILE A 491 7.58 23.51 9.63
C ILE A 491 6.39 24.36 9.17
N ASP A 492 5.42 23.74 8.48
CA ASP A 492 4.20 24.38 8.00
C ASP A 492 3.33 24.89 9.16
N PHE A 493 3.26 24.13 10.26
CA PHE A 493 2.52 24.54 11.45
C PHE A 493 3.11 25.80 12.09
N LEU A 494 4.45 25.89 12.18
CA LEU A 494 5.16 27.03 12.76
C LEU A 494 5.32 28.21 11.78
N GLY A 495 5.09 28.01 10.48
CA GLY A 495 5.23 29.03 9.45
C GLY A 495 6.69 29.38 9.14
N LEU A 496 7.57 28.39 9.16
CA LEU A 496 9.00 28.58 8.89
C LEU A 496 9.28 28.53 7.38
N ASP A 497 10.05 29.50 6.86
CA ASP A 497 10.43 29.56 5.45
C ASP A 497 11.33 28.39 5.02
N GLU A 498 10.99 27.78 3.88
CA GLU A 498 11.63 26.58 3.30
C GLU A 498 13.07 26.79 2.80
N GLY A 499 13.56 28.02 2.84
CA GLY A 499 14.79 28.48 2.20
C GLY A 499 16.09 28.07 2.87
N SER A 500 16.31 26.78 3.17
CA SER A 500 17.63 26.09 3.18
C SER A 500 17.53 24.69 3.83
N LEU A 501 16.91 23.74 3.13
CA LEU A 501 16.83 22.31 3.53
C LEU A 501 18.19 21.57 3.52
N GLU A 502 19.31 22.23 3.22
CA GLU A 502 20.64 21.60 3.15
C GLU A 502 21.56 21.95 4.34
N GLN A 503 21.18 22.88 5.22
CA GLN A 503 21.95 23.20 6.43
C GLN A 503 21.08 23.11 7.70
N PRO A 504 21.62 22.60 8.82
CA PRO A 504 20.89 22.56 10.09
C PRO A 504 20.60 23.97 10.57
N GLN A 505 19.37 24.45 10.39
CA GLN A 505 18.87 25.73 10.89
C GLN A 505 18.55 25.66 12.40
N THR A 506 19.48 25.12 13.19
CA THR A 506 19.25 24.81 14.60
C THR A 506 18.85 26.04 15.42
N GLU A 507 19.44 27.20 15.13
CA GLU A 507 19.10 28.46 15.80
C GLU A 507 17.69 28.96 15.45
N GLN A 508 17.29 28.84 14.18
CA GLN A 508 15.95 29.27 13.72
C GLN A 508 14.85 28.37 14.29
N TYR A 509 15.07 27.06 14.29
CA TYR A 509 14.15 26.09 14.89
C TYR A 509 14.01 26.31 16.41
N ALA A 510 15.12 26.57 17.10
CA ALA A 510 15.10 26.87 18.52
C ALA A 510 14.32 28.17 18.82
N ALA A 511 14.56 29.23 18.04
CA ALA A 511 13.86 30.50 18.18
C ALA A 511 12.35 30.37 17.92
N ALA A 512 11.97 29.64 16.86
CA ALA A 512 10.58 29.38 16.50
C ALA A 512 9.84 28.60 17.59
N LEU A 513 10.43 27.51 18.08
CA LEU A 513 9.86 26.72 19.17
C LEU A 513 9.70 27.58 20.45
N LYS A 514 10.72 28.39 20.78
CA LYS A 514 10.67 29.28 21.94
C LYS A 514 9.56 30.33 21.86
N ALA A 515 9.30 30.87 20.67
CA ALA A 515 8.22 31.83 20.45
C ALA A 515 6.83 31.19 20.34
N ALA A 516 6.76 29.91 19.98
CA ALA A 516 5.49 29.22 19.77
C ALA A 516 4.86 28.66 21.06
N VAL A 517 5.66 28.32 22.08
CA VAL A 517 5.12 27.84 23.37
C VAL A 517 4.31 28.95 24.05
N HIS A 518 3.12 28.61 24.54
CA HIS A 518 2.25 29.56 25.26
C HIS A 518 2.94 30.10 26.52
N PRO A 519 2.85 31.41 26.83
CA PRO A 519 3.51 32.02 27.99
C PRO A 519 3.26 31.29 29.32
N ASP A 520 2.00 30.95 29.63
CA ASP A 520 1.66 30.22 30.87
C ASP A 520 2.27 28.80 30.94
N ASP A 521 2.56 28.18 29.80
CA ASP A 521 3.09 26.82 29.74
C ASP A 521 4.62 26.79 29.67
N ALA A 522 5.26 27.91 29.31
CA ALA A 522 6.67 28.01 28.99
C ALA A 522 7.57 27.49 30.12
N ASP A 523 7.40 28.00 31.34
CA ASP A 523 8.24 27.60 32.48
C ASP A 523 8.19 26.09 32.73
N ARG A 524 7.00 25.50 32.65
CA ARG A 524 6.79 24.06 32.85
C ARG A 524 7.40 23.23 31.71
N VAL A 525 7.22 23.67 30.46
CA VAL A 525 7.79 22.99 29.28
C VAL A 525 9.31 23.02 29.32
N TRP A 526 9.94 24.17 29.57
CA TRP A 526 11.40 24.28 29.61
C TRP A 526 12.02 23.56 30.80
N ALA A 527 11.37 23.59 31.97
CA ALA A 527 11.82 22.81 33.12
C ALA A 527 11.73 21.30 32.85
N GLY A 528 10.63 20.85 32.22
CA GLY A 528 10.44 19.45 31.82
C GLY A 528 11.48 19.00 30.79
N LEU A 529 11.73 19.82 29.76
CA LEU A 529 12.73 19.53 28.74
C LEU A 529 14.14 19.46 29.36
N LYS A 530 14.51 20.42 30.22
CA LYS A 530 15.81 20.41 30.91
C LYS A 530 16.00 19.16 31.78
N ALA A 531 14.97 18.77 32.53
CA ALA A 531 15.00 17.56 33.35
C ALA A 531 15.16 16.29 32.48
N CYS A 532 14.43 16.21 31.37
CA CYS A 532 14.51 15.14 30.38
C CYS A 532 15.94 15.01 29.82
N LEU A 533 16.50 16.10 29.29
CA LEU A 533 17.87 16.15 28.73
C LEU A 533 18.94 15.72 29.75
N SER A 534 18.80 16.15 31.02
CA SER A 534 19.77 15.83 32.07
C SER A 534 19.68 14.42 32.67
N SER A 535 18.51 13.78 32.59
CA SER A 535 18.25 12.49 33.25
C SER A 535 18.14 11.31 32.30
N GLY A 536 18.03 11.55 30.99
CA GLY A 536 17.78 10.50 29.99
C GLY A 536 16.37 9.89 30.08
N ARG A 537 15.45 10.46 30.88
CA ARG A 537 14.07 9.98 30.99
C ARG A 537 13.20 10.55 29.86
N PRO A 538 12.18 9.81 29.39
CA PRO A 538 11.26 10.32 28.37
C PRO A 538 10.56 11.62 28.78
N PHE A 539 10.39 12.53 27.82
CA PHE A 539 9.52 13.71 27.97
C PHE A 539 8.09 13.29 27.64
N ALA A 540 7.11 13.72 28.45
CA ALA A 540 5.69 13.57 28.15
C ALA A 540 4.91 14.72 28.79
N MET A 541 4.25 15.55 27.98
CA MET A 541 3.54 16.72 28.47
C MET A 541 2.48 17.21 27.49
N ARG A 542 1.35 17.66 28.03
CA ARG A 542 0.38 18.48 27.29
C ARG A 542 0.69 19.97 27.46
N TYR A 543 0.79 20.71 26.35
CA TYR A 543 1.12 22.14 26.34
C TYR A 543 0.54 22.81 25.09
N ARG A 544 0.40 24.13 25.11
CA ARG A 544 -0.13 24.89 23.98
C ARG A 544 1.00 25.39 23.08
N LEU A 545 0.89 25.14 21.77
CA LEU A 545 1.74 25.71 20.74
C LEU A 545 0.94 26.65 19.84
N ARG A 546 1.56 27.77 19.48
CA ARG A 546 1.05 28.76 18.55
C ARG A 546 1.31 28.31 17.11
N ARG A 547 0.25 28.24 16.31
CA ARG A 547 0.31 28.03 14.87
C ARG A 547 0.72 29.32 14.15
N HIS A 548 1.14 29.22 12.89
CA HIS A 548 1.55 30.35 12.04
C HIS A 548 0.52 31.49 11.94
N ASP A 549 -0.77 31.19 12.10
CA ASP A 549 -1.87 32.17 12.10
C ASP A 549 -2.11 32.84 13.46
N GLY A 550 -1.29 32.53 14.47
CA GLY A 550 -1.36 33.09 15.81
C GLY A 550 -2.28 32.34 16.77
N VAL A 551 -3.02 31.32 16.31
CA VAL A 551 -3.94 30.54 17.15
C VAL A 551 -3.16 29.51 17.97
N TYR A 552 -3.42 29.43 19.28
CA TYR A 552 -2.87 28.38 20.15
C TYR A 552 -3.69 27.09 20.03
N ARG A 553 -3.00 25.96 19.91
CA ARG A 553 -3.60 24.62 19.93
C ARG A 553 -2.94 23.74 20.98
N TRP A 554 -3.73 22.85 21.58
CA TRP A 554 -3.24 21.86 22.54
C TRP A 554 -2.45 20.76 21.86
N MET A 555 -1.23 20.53 22.37
CA MET A 555 -0.32 19.49 21.92
C MET A 555 -0.14 18.45 23.01
N ASP A 556 -0.12 17.17 22.64
CA ASP A 556 0.45 16.08 23.45
C ASP A 556 1.85 15.76 22.92
N GLY A 557 2.88 16.24 23.61
CA GLY A 557 4.27 16.04 23.22
C GLY A 557 4.94 14.91 23.98
N ARG A 558 5.69 14.08 23.25
CA ARG A 558 6.50 13.00 23.80
C ARG A 558 7.89 13.00 23.19
N ALA A 559 8.91 12.63 23.96
CA ALA A 559 10.26 12.43 23.43
C ALA A 559 11.01 11.31 24.13
N GLU A 560 11.80 10.57 23.36
CA GLU A 560 12.63 9.45 23.83
C GLU A 560 14.07 9.63 23.35
N PRO A 561 15.08 9.22 24.14
CA PRO A 561 16.47 9.29 23.73
C PRO A 561 16.84 8.06 22.88
N LEU A 562 17.57 8.30 21.79
CA LEU A 562 18.34 7.26 21.12
C LEU A 562 19.71 7.15 21.81
N LEU A 563 20.04 5.95 22.29
CA LEU A 563 21.28 5.66 23.01
C LEU A 563 22.27 4.90 22.11
N ASP A 564 23.57 5.09 22.34
CA ASP A 564 24.61 4.22 21.78
C ASP A 564 24.81 2.92 22.60
N GLU A 565 25.75 2.06 22.18
CA GLU A 565 26.07 0.80 22.85
C GLU A 565 26.59 1.00 24.29
N ASP A 566 27.15 2.18 24.60
CA ASP A 566 27.70 2.55 25.91
C ASP A 566 26.65 3.27 26.80
N GLY A 567 25.43 3.46 26.30
CA GLY A 567 24.33 4.12 27.02
C GLY A 567 24.35 5.64 27.00
N SER A 568 25.19 6.27 26.18
CA SER A 568 25.22 7.72 25.97
C SER A 568 24.15 8.15 24.96
N ILE A 569 23.59 9.34 25.15
CA ILE A 569 22.53 9.86 24.27
C ILE A 569 23.14 10.35 22.96
N ILE A 570 22.73 9.77 21.83
CA ILE A 570 23.10 10.19 20.48
C ILE A 570 22.19 11.33 19.99
N GLN A 571 20.89 11.24 20.26
CA GLN A 571 19.89 12.22 19.86
C GLN A 571 18.57 11.99 20.60
N TRP A 572 17.70 13.00 20.62
CA TRP A 572 16.33 12.88 21.10
C TRP A 572 15.35 12.85 19.94
N HIS A 573 14.43 11.88 19.94
CA HIS A 573 13.33 11.80 18.99
C HIS A 573 12.05 12.19 19.70
N GLY A 574 11.36 13.20 19.16
CA GLY A 574 10.11 13.67 19.72
C GLY A 574 9.01 13.77 18.69
N LEU A 575 7.80 13.64 19.18
CA LEU A 575 6.58 13.93 18.46
C LEU A 575 5.71 14.88 19.26
N SER A 576 4.90 15.66 18.58
CA SER A 576 3.85 16.46 19.20
C SER A 576 2.58 16.29 18.39
N HIS A 577 1.56 15.71 19.02
CA HIS A 577 0.28 15.43 18.41
C HIS A 577 -0.70 16.53 18.76
N ASP A 578 -1.40 17.07 17.77
CA ASP A 578 -2.44 18.07 17.98
C ASP A 578 -3.69 17.38 18.54
N ILE A 579 -4.04 17.70 19.78
CA ILE A 579 -5.19 17.13 20.51
C ILE A 579 -6.30 18.15 20.71
N ASP A 580 -6.21 19.33 20.10
CA ASP A 580 -7.15 20.42 20.32
C ASP A 580 -8.57 20.05 19.85
N ASP A 581 -8.69 19.41 18.68
CA ASP A 581 -9.98 18.95 18.16
C ASP A 581 -10.58 17.82 19.03
N GLN A 582 -9.75 16.90 19.52
CA GLN A 582 -10.18 15.85 20.44
C GLN A 582 -10.73 16.45 21.74
N LEU A 583 -9.99 17.40 22.35
CA LEU A 583 -10.42 18.07 23.57
C LEU A 583 -11.72 18.85 23.36
N ARG A 584 -11.92 19.49 22.20
CA ARG A 584 -13.17 20.19 21.86
C ARG A 584 -14.35 19.22 21.72
N VAL A 585 -14.15 18.06 21.11
CA VAL A 585 -15.21 17.03 20.99
C VAL A 585 -15.55 16.45 22.35
N GLU A 586 -14.55 16.14 23.18
CA GLU A 586 -14.78 15.66 24.55
C GLU A 586 -15.52 16.70 25.40
N GLU A 587 -15.16 17.98 25.29
CA GLU A 587 -15.84 19.04 26.04
C GLU A 587 -17.26 19.28 25.52
N ALA A 588 -17.47 19.32 24.19
CA ALA A 588 -18.80 19.44 23.60
C ALA A 588 -19.70 18.26 23.97
N LEU A 589 -19.15 17.04 24.06
CA LEU A 589 -19.88 15.87 24.54
C LEU A 589 -20.26 16.03 26.01
N ARG A 590 -19.32 16.44 26.88
CA ARG A 590 -19.60 16.71 28.30
C ARG A 590 -20.66 17.81 28.48
N GLU A 591 -20.57 18.88 27.71
CA GLU A 591 -21.56 19.96 27.72
C GLU A 591 -22.92 19.47 27.22
N SER A 592 -22.96 18.66 26.17
CA SER A 592 -24.20 18.06 25.65
C SER A 592 -24.84 17.11 26.67
N GLU A 593 -24.05 16.23 27.29
CA GLU A 593 -24.51 15.33 28.36
C GLU A 593 -25.05 16.11 29.57
N ARG A 594 -24.34 17.16 29.98
CA ARG A 594 -24.76 18.04 31.07
C ARG A 594 -26.04 18.79 30.71
N SER A 595 -26.15 19.30 29.49
CA SER A 595 -27.33 19.99 28.98
C SER A 595 -28.54 19.05 28.92
N LEU A 596 -28.40 17.84 28.38
CA LEU A 596 -29.48 16.84 28.33
C LEU A 596 -29.94 16.44 29.72
N ARG A 597 -29.00 16.20 30.66
CA ARG A 597 -29.33 15.92 32.06
C ARG A 597 -30.11 17.09 32.68
N GLN A 598 -29.64 18.32 32.47
CA GLN A 598 -30.31 19.50 33.00
C GLN A 598 -31.71 19.69 32.39
N LEU A 599 -31.89 19.42 31.10
CA LEU A 599 -33.21 19.45 30.45
C LEU A 599 -34.16 18.42 31.09
N VAL A 600 -33.73 17.17 31.25
CA VAL A 600 -34.56 16.13 31.88
C VAL A 600 -34.96 16.49 33.30
N GLU A 601 -34.03 17.03 34.11
CA GLU A 601 -34.31 17.37 35.51
C GLU A 601 -35.10 18.69 35.69
N THR A 602 -35.10 19.58 34.68
CA THR A 602 -35.86 20.85 34.73
C THR A 602 -37.25 20.77 34.12
N LEU A 603 -37.55 19.75 33.31
CA LEU A 603 -38.90 19.55 32.78
C LEU A 603 -39.90 19.24 33.90
N PRO A 604 -41.10 19.84 33.90
CA PRO A 604 -42.17 19.52 34.85
C PRO A 604 -42.86 18.20 34.47
N ALA A 605 -42.07 17.15 34.27
CA ALA A 605 -42.50 15.86 33.78
C ALA A 605 -41.95 14.75 34.68
N LEU A 606 -42.81 13.79 35.02
CA LEU A 606 -42.42 12.62 35.79
C LEU A 606 -41.89 11.58 34.81
N ILE A 607 -40.57 11.39 34.74
CA ILE A 607 -39.92 10.58 33.71
C ILE A 607 -39.33 9.33 34.33
N TYR A 608 -39.49 8.18 33.67
CA TYR A 608 -38.79 6.95 34.01
C TYR A 608 -38.24 6.26 32.77
N CYS A 609 -37.22 5.44 32.97
CA CYS A 609 -36.75 4.48 31.97
C CYS A 609 -36.81 3.08 32.56
N ALA A 610 -37.10 2.10 31.71
CA ALA A 610 -37.09 0.69 32.07
C ALA A 610 -36.26 -0.13 31.07
N ALA A 611 -35.63 -1.19 31.55
CA ALA A 611 -34.93 -2.18 30.72
C ALA A 611 -35.92 -2.91 29.78
N PRO A 612 -35.46 -3.66 28.75
CA PRO A 612 -36.34 -4.31 27.77
C PRO A 612 -37.42 -5.22 28.38
N ASN A 613 -37.13 -5.84 29.53
CA ASN A 613 -38.06 -6.67 30.30
C ASN A 613 -39.08 -5.88 31.15
N GLY A 614 -39.05 -4.55 31.08
CA GLY A 614 -39.93 -3.65 31.83
C GLY A 614 -39.40 -3.24 33.21
N GLU A 615 -38.22 -3.69 33.63
CA GLU A 615 -37.67 -3.36 34.95
C GLU A 615 -37.22 -1.89 35.03
N PRO A 616 -37.64 -1.10 36.04
CA PRO A 616 -37.21 0.29 36.17
C PRO A 616 -35.68 0.42 36.38
N ILE A 617 -35.05 1.26 35.55
CA ILE A 617 -33.59 1.54 35.58
C ILE A 617 -33.26 3.01 35.86
N TYR A 618 -34.19 3.94 35.60
CA TYR A 618 -34.01 5.36 35.87
C TYR A 618 -35.34 6.02 36.26
N ARG A 619 -35.28 7.02 37.15
CA ARG A 619 -36.38 7.93 37.49
C ARG A 619 -35.82 9.35 37.60
N SER A 620 -36.48 10.33 37.00
CA SER A 620 -36.12 11.74 37.18
C SER A 620 -36.23 12.14 38.66
N GLU A 621 -35.50 13.19 39.06
CA GLU A 621 -35.63 13.78 40.40
C GLU A 621 -37.09 14.14 40.71
N LYS A 622 -37.81 14.72 39.74
CA LYS A 622 -39.24 15.03 39.88
C LYS A 622 -40.11 13.81 40.14
N LEU A 623 -39.87 12.67 39.47
CA LEU A 623 -40.61 11.44 39.74
C LEU A 623 -40.27 10.86 41.13
N ARG A 624 -39.02 10.95 41.56
CA ARG A 624 -38.62 10.52 42.91
C ARG A 624 -39.25 11.38 44.00
N GLU A 625 -39.26 12.70 43.83
CA GLU A 625 -39.95 13.66 44.71
C GLU A 625 -41.46 13.38 44.76
N PHE A 626 -42.08 13.13 43.59
CA PHE A 626 -43.51 12.86 43.50
C PHE A 626 -43.90 11.56 44.19
N LEU A 627 -43.13 10.47 43.99
CA LEU A 627 -43.43 9.15 44.59
C LEU A 627 -42.98 9.04 46.05
N GLY A 628 -41.96 9.79 46.46
CA GLY A 628 -41.39 9.74 47.81
C GLY A 628 -40.40 8.59 48.05
N PHE A 629 -40.02 7.86 47.00
CA PHE A 629 -39.04 6.76 47.09
C PHE A 629 -38.24 6.58 45.78
N GLY A 630 -37.03 6.05 45.90
CA GLY A 630 -36.07 5.79 44.82
C GLY A 630 -36.22 4.42 44.18
N LEU A 631 -35.33 4.10 43.23
CA LEU A 631 -35.34 2.81 42.51
C LEU A 631 -35.09 1.60 43.42
N ALA A 632 -34.19 1.74 44.40
CA ALA A 632 -33.76 0.65 45.28
C ALA A 632 -34.72 0.36 46.45
N ASP A 633 -35.67 1.26 46.75
CA ASP A 633 -36.54 1.15 47.92
C ASP A 633 -37.66 0.10 47.75
N LYS A 634 -37.75 -0.53 46.58
CA LYS A 634 -38.76 -1.55 46.22
C LYS A 634 -38.16 -2.86 45.71
N ASP A 635 -36.90 -3.12 46.05
CA ASP A 635 -36.28 -4.42 45.81
C ASP A 635 -36.71 -5.38 46.94
N GLU A 636 -37.83 -6.07 46.76
CA GLU A 636 -38.33 -7.11 47.67
C GLU A 636 -37.94 -8.51 47.18
N GLU A 637 -37.49 -9.39 48.08
CA GLU A 637 -37.15 -10.78 47.72
C GLU A 637 -38.39 -11.55 47.24
N GLY A 638 -38.36 -12.01 45.98
CA GLY A 638 -39.41 -12.85 45.39
C GLY A 638 -40.40 -12.13 44.46
N THR A 639 -40.28 -10.81 44.25
CA THR A 639 -41.05 -10.06 43.24
C THR A 639 -40.13 -9.23 42.33
N THR A 640 -40.58 -8.96 41.10
CA THR A 640 -39.86 -8.06 40.19
C THR A 640 -40.00 -6.61 40.66
N ARG A 641 -38.97 -5.79 40.44
CA ARG A 641 -39.00 -4.36 40.80
C ARG A 641 -40.14 -3.64 40.07
N LEU A 642 -40.48 -4.08 38.85
CA LEU A 642 -41.66 -3.63 38.12
C LEU A 642 -42.96 -3.90 38.88
N THR A 643 -43.23 -5.15 39.29
CA THR A 643 -44.49 -5.51 39.96
C THR A 643 -44.61 -4.80 41.30
N GLY A 644 -43.55 -4.80 42.13
CA GLY A 644 -43.56 -4.07 43.40
C GLY A 644 -43.72 -2.56 43.24
N THR A 645 -43.20 -1.99 42.15
CA THR A 645 -43.42 -0.57 41.81
C THR A 645 -44.88 -0.30 41.47
N LEU A 646 -45.50 -1.07 40.57
CA LEU A 646 -46.89 -0.85 40.15
C LEU A 646 -47.87 -1.00 41.33
N ASP A 647 -47.67 -2.00 42.18
CA ASP A 647 -48.53 -2.24 43.35
C ASP A 647 -48.44 -1.11 44.39
N ALA A 648 -47.28 -0.46 44.50
CA ALA A 648 -47.09 0.64 45.44
C ALA A 648 -47.69 1.98 44.97
N ILE A 649 -47.70 2.22 43.65
CA ILE A 649 -47.98 3.55 43.09
C ILE A 649 -49.33 3.68 42.39
N ILE A 650 -49.95 2.59 41.93
CA ILE A 650 -51.22 2.65 41.20
C ILE A 650 -52.39 2.53 42.17
N HIS A 651 -53.50 3.24 41.91
CA HIS A 651 -54.72 3.09 42.69
C HIS A 651 -55.29 1.66 42.57
N PRO A 652 -55.81 1.05 43.67
CA PRO A 652 -56.31 -0.33 43.65
C PRO A 652 -57.33 -0.64 42.53
N ASP A 653 -58.29 0.27 42.28
CA ASP A 653 -59.27 0.07 41.20
C ASP A 653 -58.65 0.08 39.79
N ASP A 654 -57.53 0.80 39.59
CA ASP A 654 -56.89 0.98 38.28
C ASP A 654 -55.79 -0.08 38.05
N LEU A 655 -55.34 -0.75 39.11
CA LEU A 655 -54.18 -1.65 39.12
C LEU A 655 -54.33 -2.86 38.18
N PRO A 656 -55.49 -3.57 38.11
CA PRO A 656 -55.66 -4.70 37.20
C PRO A 656 -55.47 -4.30 35.73
N ASP A 657 -56.14 -3.22 35.32
CA ASP A 657 -56.10 -2.71 33.94
C ASP A 657 -54.71 -2.20 33.56
N VAL A 658 -54.02 -1.52 34.49
CA VAL A 658 -52.64 -1.07 34.28
C VAL A 658 -51.70 -2.27 34.08
N LYS A 659 -51.78 -3.30 34.94
CA LYS A 659 -50.93 -4.50 34.81
C LYS A 659 -51.15 -5.22 33.48
N GLU A 660 -52.40 -5.40 33.07
CA GLU A 660 -52.74 -6.07 31.80
C GLU A 660 -52.17 -5.30 30.59
N ARG A 661 -52.48 -4.00 30.49
CA ARG A 661 -52.04 -3.19 29.35
C ARG A 661 -50.53 -3.01 29.31
N TYR A 662 -49.88 -2.89 30.47
CA TYR A 662 -48.43 -2.78 30.54
C TYR A 662 -47.75 -4.10 30.13
N ALA A 663 -48.27 -5.24 30.58
CA ALA A 663 -47.78 -6.56 30.14
C ALA A 663 -47.95 -6.77 28.62
N HIS A 664 -49.08 -6.35 28.05
CA HIS A 664 -49.30 -6.38 26.61
C HIS A 664 -48.29 -5.50 25.83
N SER A 665 -48.01 -4.30 26.34
CA SER A 665 -47.01 -3.40 25.75
C SER A 665 -45.61 -4.05 25.75
N LEU A 666 -45.19 -4.63 26.88
CA LEU A 666 -43.91 -5.35 26.98
C LEU A 666 -43.82 -6.55 26.03
N ALA A 667 -44.91 -7.32 25.88
CA ALA A 667 -44.92 -8.50 25.02
C ALA A 667 -44.94 -8.17 23.52
N THR A 668 -45.60 -7.09 23.12
CA THR A 668 -45.80 -6.73 21.70
C THR A 668 -44.82 -5.68 21.20
N GLY A 669 -44.19 -4.92 22.09
CA GLY A 669 -43.41 -3.74 21.72
C GLY A 669 -44.25 -2.52 21.33
N SER A 670 -45.57 -2.55 21.54
CA SER A 670 -46.50 -1.46 21.23
C SER A 670 -46.43 -0.35 22.27
N PRO A 671 -46.64 0.93 21.91
CA PRO A 671 -46.63 2.02 22.86
C PRO A 671 -47.78 1.88 23.89
N TYR A 672 -47.49 2.18 25.15
CA TYR A 672 -48.47 2.22 26.24
C TYR A 672 -48.96 3.65 26.43
N ALA A 673 -50.29 3.84 26.53
CA ALA A 673 -50.90 5.12 26.88
C ALA A 673 -52.17 4.88 27.71
N MET A 674 -52.24 5.44 28.91
CA MET A 674 -53.39 5.27 29.79
C MET A 674 -53.51 6.39 30.82
N LYS A 675 -54.75 6.81 31.10
CA LYS A 675 -55.09 7.67 32.25
C LYS A 675 -55.41 6.78 33.44
N HIS A 676 -54.73 7.02 34.56
CA HIS A 676 -54.93 6.28 35.81
C HIS A 676 -54.49 7.15 36.99
N ARG A 677 -54.77 6.70 38.20
CA ARG A 677 -54.39 7.41 39.42
C ARG A 677 -53.05 6.91 39.96
N LEU A 678 -52.11 7.83 40.10
CA LEU A 678 -50.83 7.59 40.77
C LEU A 678 -50.83 8.12 42.19
N ARG A 679 -50.23 7.37 43.10
CA ARG A 679 -50.02 7.71 44.50
C ARG A 679 -48.81 8.64 44.64
N ARG A 680 -49.03 9.78 45.27
CA ARG A 680 -48.01 10.76 45.62
C ARG A 680 -47.39 10.45 46.99
N ALA A 681 -46.25 11.05 47.30
CA ALA A 681 -45.48 10.85 48.54
C ALA A 681 -46.29 11.10 49.83
N ASP A 682 -47.29 11.98 49.79
CA ASP A 682 -48.21 12.27 50.90
C ASP A 682 -49.35 11.24 51.04
N GLY A 683 -49.38 10.23 50.16
CA GLY A 683 -50.40 9.18 50.12
C GLY A 683 -51.65 9.53 49.32
N ALA A 684 -51.78 10.75 48.79
CA ALA A 684 -52.91 11.13 47.96
C ALA A 684 -52.79 10.53 46.54
N TYR A 685 -53.92 10.18 45.94
CA TYR A 685 -53.97 9.74 44.55
C TYR A 685 -54.28 10.92 43.63
N ARG A 686 -53.51 11.04 42.55
CA ARG A 686 -53.65 12.09 41.52
C ARG A 686 -53.85 11.46 40.16
N TRP A 687 -54.75 12.04 39.37
CA TRP A 687 -54.89 11.62 37.98
C TRP A 687 -53.64 11.95 37.18
N VAL A 688 -53.12 10.94 36.49
CA VAL A 688 -52.01 11.09 35.55
C VAL A 688 -52.35 10.50 34.20
N GLU A 689 -51.71 11.01 33.16
CA GLU A 689 -51.63 10.36 31.85
C GLU A 689 -50.21 9.83 31.66
N THR A 690 -50.08 8.51 31.63
CA THR A 690 -48.79 7.84 31.44
C THR A 690 -48.66 7.38 30.00
N ARG A 691 -47.54 7.73 29.36
CA ARG A 691 -47.17 7.31 28.01
C ARG A 691 -45.79 6.67 28.01
N THR A 692 -45.66 5.52 27.38
CA THR A 692 -44.39 4.77 27.32
C THR A 692 -44.14 4.26 25.90
N ALA A 693 -42.92 4.44 25.41
CA ALA A 693 -42.49 3.98 24.09
C ALA A 693 -41.16 3.21 24.15
N ALA A 694 -41.00 2.24 23.25
CA ALA A 694 -39.77 1.47 23.12
C ALA A 694 -38.72 2.23 22.30
N MET A 695 -37.52 2.36 22.84
CA MET A 695 -36.31 2.73 22.12
C MET A 695 -35.67 1.46 21.56
N ARG A 696 -35.33 1.48 20.27
CA ARG A 696 -34.81 0.33 19.54
C ARG A 696 -33.41 0.60 18.98
N ASN A 697 -32.59 -0.44 18.86
CA ASN A 697 -31.32 -0.38 18.14
C ASN A 697 -31.55 -0.42 16.61
N ALA A 698 -30.45 -0.41 15.83
CA ALA A 698 -30.52 -0.44 14.36
C ALA A 698 -31.13 -1.76 13.83
N GLU A 699 -31.02 -2.83 14.61
CA GLU A 699 -31.54 -4.17 14.33
C GLU A 699 -33.03 -4.32 14.68
N GLY A 700 -33.65 -3.29 15.27
CA GLY A 700 -35.07 -3.26 15.63
C GLY A 700 -35.40 -3.88 16.99
N GLU A 701 -34.40 -4.34 17.74
CA GLU A 701 -34.53 -4.88 19.09
C GLU A 701 -34.78 -3.77 20.10
N ILE A 702 -35.63 -4.00 21.09
CA ILE A 702 -35.92 -3.03 22.15
C ILE A 702 -34.73 -2.99 23.11
N ILE A 703 -34.09 -1.83 23.24
CA ILE A 703 -32.97 -1.62 24.17
C ILE A 703 -33.41 -0.93 25.47
N GLN A 704 -34.50 -0.17 25.45
CA GLN A 704 -35.01 0.56 26.61
C GLN A 704 -36.46 0.98 26.39
N TRP A 705 -37.24 1.09 27.46
CA TRP A 705 -38.55 1.73 27.47
C TRP A 705 -38.45 3.11 28.12
N ASN A 706 -38.99 4.14 27.46
CA ASN A 706 -39.01 5.51 27.96
C ASN A 706 -40.44 5.91 28.29
N GLY A 707 -40.69 6.25 29.55
CA GLY A 707 -42.01 6.61 30.05
C GLY A 707 -42.07 8.02 30.63
N ILE A 708 -43.19 8.69 30.38
CA ILE A 708 -43.53 9.99 30.97
C ILE A 708 -44.93 9.92 31.58
N CYS A 709 -45.10 10.50 32.77
CA CYS A 709 -46.39 10.67 33.41
C CYS A 709 -46.67 12.18 33.55
N PHE A 710 -47.78 12.63 32.98
CA PHE A 710 -48.28 13.99 33.14
C PHE A 710 -49.35 14.02 34.21
N GLU A 711 -49.22 14.88 35.22
CA GLU A 711 -50.32 15.13 36.15
C GLU A 711 -51.44 15.88 35.42
N ILE A 712 -52.65 15.31 35.43
CA ILE A 712 -53.84 15.83 34.73
C ILE A 712 -54.99 16.13 35.70
N GLU A 713 -54.72 16.20 37.01
CA GLU A 713 -55.73 16.46 38.05
C GLU A 713 -56.54 17.74 37.76
N ASP A 714 -55.86 18.85 37.45
CA ASP A 714 -56.52 20.12 37.15
C ASP A 714 -57.34 20.04 35.86
N GLN A 715 -56.87 19.27 34.88
CA GLN A 715 -57.60 19.05 33.63
C GLN A 715 -58.88 18.24 33.86
N VAL A 716 -58.82 17.17 34.67
CA VAL A 716 -59.99 16.36 35.03
C VAL A 716 -61.02 17.22 35.77
N ARG A 717 -60.59 18.02 36.76
CA ARG A 717 -61.48 18.93 37.51
C ARG A 717 -62.11 20.01 36.63
N ALA A 718 -61.33 20.59 35.72
CA ALA A 718 -61.84 21.60 34.78
C ALA A 718 -62.89 21.00 33.84
N GLN A 719 -62.68 19.78 33.37
CA GLN A 719 -63.63 19.07 32.52
C GLN A 719 -64.95 18.77 33.25
N GLU A 720 -64.88 18.27 34.48
CA GLU A 720 -66.06 18.01 35.31
C GLU A 720 -66.84 19.30 35.63
N ALA A 721 -66.13 20.39 35.95
CA ALA A 721 -66.74 21.70 36.19
C ALA A 721 -67.44 22.26 34.94
N LEU A 722 -66.86 22.03 33.75
CA LEU A 722 -67.46 22.44 32.48
C LEU A 722 -68.77 21.68 32.23
N THR A 723 -68.77 20.35 32.39
CA THR A 723 -69.96 19.52 32.22
C THR A 723 -71.08 19.97 33.16
N LEU A 724 -70.78 20.21 34.44
CA LEU A 724 -71.77 20.71 35.40
C LEU A 724 -72.32 22.10 35.03
N THR A 725 -71.47 22.98 34.48
CA THR A 725 -71.88 24.32 34.06
C THR A 725 -72.78 24.27 32.82
N GLN A 726 -72.48 23.39 31.87
CA GLN A 726 -73.32 23.16 30.68
C GLN A 726 -74.72 22.65 31.08
N GLU A 727 -74.81 21.70 32.01
CA GLU A 727 -76.10 21.23 32.52
C GLU A 727 -76.91 22.34 33.17
N ARG A 728 -76.26 23.24 33.94
CA ARG A 728 -76.92 24.38 34.57
C ARG A 728 -77.42 25.40 33.55
N LEU A 729 -76.61 25.70 32.53
CA LEU A 729 -77.00 26.60 31.44
C LEU A 729 -78.16 26.04 30.63
N ALA A 730 -78.15 24.74 30.31
CA ALA A 730 -79.25 24.08 29.61
C ALA A 730 -80.59 24.23 30.38
N ARG A 731 -80.59 23.98 31.70
CA ARG A 731 -81.79 24.18 32.54
C ARG A 731 -82.24 25.64 32.61
N ALA A 732 -81.30 26.58 32.72
CA ALA A 732 -81.62 28.01 32.78
C ALA A 732 -82.22 28.53 31.46
N ALA A 733 -81.66 28.13 30.32
CA ALA A 733 -82.17 28.48 29.00
C ALA A 733 -83.59 27.92 28.76
N GLN A 734 -83.86 26.69 29.19
CA GLN A 734 -85.18 26.08 29.12
C GLN A 734 -86.22 26.85 29.97
N ALA A 735 -85.85 27.29 31.18
CA ALA A 735 -86.73 28.06 32.06
C ALA A 735 -87.02 29.48 31.51
N ALA A 736 -86.03 30.16 30.93
CA ALA A 736 -86.20 31.49 30.34
C ALA A 736 -87.16 31.48 29.13
N SER A 737 -87.00 30.49 28.24
CA SER A 737 -87.89 30.30 27.08
C SER A 737 -89.35 30.05 27.50
N LEU A 738 -89.57 29.26 28.56
CA LEU A 738 -90.91 28.99 29.11
C LEU A 738 -91.59 30.26 29.66
N ALA A 739 -90.82 31.16 30.28
CA ALA A 739 -91.33 32.40 30.84
C ALA A 739 -91.77 33.39 29.75
N GLU A 740 -90.99 33.53 28.68
CA GLU A 740 -91.30 34.45 27.57
C GLU A 740 -92.54 33.99 26.76
N LEU A 741 -92.63 32.69 26.47
CA LEU A 741 -93.76 32.11 25.73
C LEU A 741 -95.08 32.18 26.52
N SER A 742 -95.04 32.07 27.86
CA SER A 742 -96.24 32.08 28.70
C SER A 742 -97.01 33.41 28.62
N ALA A 743 -96.32 34.54 28.55
CA ALA A 743 -96.94 35.86 28.46
C ALA A 743 -97.66 36.07 27.11
N SER A 744 -97.04 35.62 26.01
CA SER A 744 -97.63 35.69 24.67
C SER A 744 -98.84 34.77 24.52
N ILE A 745 -98.75 33.53 25.02
CA ILE A 745 -99.85 32.56 25.00
C ILE A 745 -101.06 33.10 25.77
N ALA A 746 -100.82 33.67 26.96
CA ALA A 746 -101.87 34.28 27.76
C ALA A 746 -102.55 35.42 27.01
N HIS A 747 -101.78 36.27 26.32
CA HIS A 747 -102.32 37.39 25.56
C HIS A 747 -103.23 36.92 24.42
N GLU A 748 -102.78 35.94 23.64
CA GLU A 748 -103.51 35.47 22.45
C GLU A 748 -104.72 34.59 22.75
N VAL A 749 -104.70 33.80 23.84
CA VAL A 749 -105.89 33.04 24.25
C VAL A 749 -106.93 33.98 24.87
N ASN A 750 -106.49 35.01 25.60
CA ASN A 750 -107.40 35.94 26.26
C ASN A 750 -108.14 36.85 25.27
N GLN A 751 -107.56 37.20 24.12
CA GLN A 751 -108.21 38.05 23.11
C GLN A 751 -109.56 37.48 22.58
N PRO A 752 -109.62 36.26 22.02
CA PRO A 752 -110.89 35.68 21.57
C PRO A 752 -111.83 35.37 22.74
N LEU A 753 -111.32 34.96 23.91
CA LEU A 753 -112.16 34.75 25.09
C LEU A 753 -112.83 36.04 25.56
N ALA A 754 -112.12 37.17 25.54
CA ALA A 754 -112.71 38.47 25.85
C ALA A 754 -113.79 38.86 24.83
N ALA A 755 -113.58 38.56 23.54
CA ALA A 755 -114.58 38.76 22.49
C ALA A 755 -115.81 37.88 22.68
N VAL A 756 -115.65 36.60 23.07
CA VAL A 756 -116.74 35.70 23.47
C VAL A 756 -117.58 36.32 24.58
N VAL A 757 -116.94 36.80 25.65
CA VAL A 757 -117.65 37.40 26.81
C VAL A 757 -118.40 38.68 26.40
N ALA A 758 -117.75 39.56 25.64
CA ALA A 758 -118.36 40.80 25.17
C ALA A 758 -119.57 40.55 24.25
N ASN A 759 -119.43 39.63 23.30
CA ASN A 759 -120.51 39.23 22.40
C ASN A 759 -121.64 38.52 23.16
N SER A 760 -121.33 37.76 24.22
CA SER A 760 -122.34 37.12 25.08
C SER A 760 -123.19 38.17 25.83
N HIS A 761 -122.57 39.21 26.40
CA HIS A 761 -123.30 40.32 27.01
C HIS A 761 -124.11 41.13 25.99
N ALA A 762 -123.60 41.31 24.77
CA ALA A 762 -124.36 41.96 23.70
C ALA A 762 -125.57 41.12 23.29
N CYS A 763 -125.39 39.80 23.14
CA CYS A 763 -126.47 38.85 22.84
C CYS A 763 -127.56 38.91 23.93
N GLN A 764 -127.17 38.85 25.20
CA GLN A 764 -128.09 38.94 26.32
C GLN A 764 -128.91 40.24 26.27
N ARG A 765 -128.24 41.39 26.07
CA ARG A 765 -128.92 42.70 25.95
C ARG A 765 -129.96 42.73 24.83
N TRP A 766 -129.65 42.16 23.66
CA TRP A 766 -130.59 42.13 22.53
C TRP A 766 -131.75 41.15 22.71
N LEU A 767 -131.56 40.07 23.48
CA LEU A 767 -132.64 39.15 23.85
C LEU A 767 -133.57 39.75 24.90
N THR A 768 -133.06 40.61 25.78
CA THR A 768 -133.84 41.27 26.86
C THR A 768 -134.45 42.61 26.48
N SER A 769 -134.18 43.15 25.28
CA SER A 769 -134.80 44.40 24.82
C SER A 769 -136.29 44.19 24.50
N ASP A 770 -137.10 45.24 24.58
CA ASP A 770 -138.52 45.20 24.18
C ASP A 770 -138.77 46.07 22.92
N PRO A 771 -139.13 45.49 21.76
CA PRO A 771 -139.19 44.04 21.50
C PRO A 771 -137.79 43.39 21.35
N PRO A 772 -137.65 42.07 21.58
CA PRO A 772 -136.37 41.37 21.44
C PRO A 772 -135.84 41.40 20.01
N ASN A 773 -134.54 41.70 19.84
CA ASN A 773 -133.90 41.70 18.52
C ASN A 773 -133.19 40.35 18.26
N LEU A 774 -133.98 39.38 17.82
CA LEU A 774 -133.51 38.00 17.56
C LEU A 774 -132.44 37.94 16.45
N GLU A 775 -132.53 38.79 15.42
CA GLU A 775 -131.54 38.80 14.33
C GLU A 775 -130.14 39.23 14.82
N ARG A 776 -130.07 40.30 15.62
CA ARG A 776 -128.80 40.76 16.21
C ARG A 776 -128.28 39.78 17.25
N ALA A 777 -129.16 39.17 18.05
CA ALA A 777 -128.78 38.13 19.01
C ALA A 777 -128.16 36.92 18.29
N GLN A 778 -128.77 36.45 17.20
CA GLN A 778 -128.25 35.33 16.41
C GLN A 778 -126.88 35.64 15.80
N LYS A 779 -126.70 36.84 15.22
CA LYS A 779 -125.38 37.29 14.72
C LYS A 779 -124.32 37.36 15.82
N THR A 780 -124.67 37.72 17.05
CA THR A 780 -123.72 37.69 18.18
C THR A 780 -123.39 36.27 18.63
N VAL A 781 -124.33 35.32 18.57
CA VAL A 781 -124.07 33.89 18.84
C VAL A 781 -123.11 33.30 17.81
N GLU A 782 -123.29 33.60 16.53
CA GLU A 782 -122.35 33.17 15.48
C GLU A 782 -120.92 33.69 15.71
N ARG A 783 -120.79 34.93 16.20
CA ARG A 783 -119.50 35.50 16.60
C ARG A 783 -118.91 34.80 17.82
N ILE A 784 -119.71 34.51 18.84
CA ILE A 784 -119.27 33.73 20.01
C ILE A 784 -118.72 32.36 19.60
N ILE A 785 -119.43 31.62 18.74
CA ILE A 785 -118.98 30.30 18.27
C ILE A 785 -117.65 30.42 17.51
N ARG A 786 -117.52 31.43 16.65
CA ARG A 786 -116.29 31.69 15.91
C ARG A 786 -115.12 32.00 16.83
N ASP A 787 -115.31 32.91 17.78
CA ASP A 787 -114.26 33.35 18.70
C ASP A 787 -113.88 32.20 19.66
N ALA A 788 -114.85 31.39 20.12
CA ALA A 788 -114.59 30.20 20.93
C ALA A 788 -113.79 29.13 20.18
N ASN A 789 -114.12 28.87 18.91
CA ASN A 789 -113.33 27.97 18.06
C ASN A 789 -111.92 28.54 17.81
N SER A 790 -111.78 29.85 17.62
CA SER A 790 -110.48 30.50 17.49
C SER A 790 -109.62 30.33 18.75
N ALA A 791 -110.22 30.50 19.95
CA ALA A 791 -109.53 30.23 21.22
C ALA A 791 -109.10 28.76 21.34
N ALA A 792 -109.97 27.82 20.95
CA ALA A 792 -109.65 26.39 20.94
C ALA A 792 -108.51 26.06 19.97
N ASP A 793 -108.46 26.70 18.80
CA ASP A 793 -107.37 26.55 17.83
C ASP A 793 -106.04 27.10 18.35
N VAL A 794 -106.04 28.25 19.04
CA VAL A 794 -104.84 28.79 19.70
C VAL A 794 -104.33 27.80 20.74
N VAL A 795 -105.22 27.26 21.60
CA VAL A 795 -104.86 26.25 22.60
C VAL A 795 -104.35 24.95 21.95
N GLY A 796 -104.95 24.53 20.83
CA GLY A 796 -104.49 23.38 20.05
C GLY A 796 -103.07 23.56 19.50
N ARG A 797 -102.75 24.75 18.95
CA ARG A 797 -101.41 25.09 18.48
C ARG A 797 -100.39 25.16 19.61
N VAL A 798 -100.77 25.71 20.76
CA VAL A 798 -99.92 25.74 21.97
C VAL A 798 -99.63 24.33 22.48
N ARG A 799 -100.64 23.46 22.53
CA ARG A 799 -100.42 22.05 22.90
C ARG A 799 -99.49 21.32 21.95
N ALA A 800 -99.51 21.63 20.66
CA ALA A 800 -98.60 21.06 19.67
C ALA A 800 -97.13 21.48 19.90
N LEU A 801 -96.87 22.72 20.31
CA LEU A 801 -95.52 23.20 20.64
C LEU A 801 -94.84 22.42 21.78
N PHE A 802 -95.63 21.89 22.73
CA PHE A 802 -95.12 21.17 23.90
C PHE A 802 -95.23 19.64 23.78
N ARG A 803 -95.80 19.10 22.69
CA ARG A 803 -95.84 17.65 22.44
C ARG A 803 -94.55 17.21 21.75
N GLN A 804 -93.51 16.94 22.54
CA GLN A 804 -92.41 16.06 22.14
C GLN A 804 -92.79 14.62 22.49
N THR A 805 -93.54 13.97 21.61
CA THR A 805 -93.60 12.51 21.59
C THR A 805 -92.76 12.01 20.43
N VAL A 806 -91.69 11.28 20.76
CA VAL A 806 -90.90 10.49 19.82
C VAL A 806 -91.81 9.36 19.33
N GLU A 807 -92.62 9.61 18.30
CA GLU A 807 -93.33 8.55 17.59
C GLU A 807 -92.38 7.88 16.58
N ALA A 808 -92.54 6.57 16.40
CA ALA A 808 -91.67 5.76 15.55
C ALA A 808 -91.73 6.23 14.09
N ARG A 809 -90.58 6.67 13.56
CA ARG A 809 -90.42 7.00 12.14
C ARG A 809 -90.54 5.72 11.31
N ASN A 810 -91.53 5.67 10.43
CA ASN A 810 -91.77 4.54 9.54
C ASN A 810 -91.28 4.87 8.12
N LEU A 811 -90.96 3.85 7.34
CA LEU A 811 -90.58 4.00 5.94
C LEU A 811 -91.81 4.33 5.08
N TRP A 812 -91.86 5.54 4.54
CA TRP A 812 -92.97 6.03 3.70
C TRP A 812 -92.47 6.47 2.32
N GLN A 813 -93.27 6.25 1.28
CA GLN A 813 -93.04 6.85 -0.03
C GLN A 813 -93.54 8.30 -0.03
N LEU A 814 -92.64 9.24 -0.32
CA LEU A 814 -92.95 10.68 -0.29
C LEU A 814 -94.03 11.05 -1.33
N ASP A 815 -94.09 10.34 -2.46
CA ASP A 815 -95.09 10.50 -3.50
C ASP A 815 -96.52 10.43 -2.95
N THR A 816 -96.81 9.44 -2.10
CA THR A 816 -98.13 9.26 -1.49
C THR A 816 -98.52 10.46 -0.64
N ILE A 817 -97.59 10.97 0.16
CA ILE A 817 -97.84 12.08 1.10
C ILE A 817 -98.06 13.39 0.32
N LEU A 818 -97.31 13.60 -0.77
CA LEU A 818 -97.46 14.76 -1.65
C LEU A 818 -98.85 14.79 -2.31
N HIS A 819 -99.30 13.65 -2.82
CA HIS A 819 -100.62 13.52 -3.43
C HIS A 819 -101.75 13.73 -2.42
N GLU A 820 -101.64 13.17 -1.21
CA GLU A 820 -102.62 13.38 -0.15
C GLU A 820 -102.67 14.85 0.29
N ALA A 821 -101.52 15.53 0.45
CA ALA A 821 -101.48 16.94 0.81
C ALA A 821 -102.10 17.83 -0.27
N ARG A 822 -101.89 17.51 -1.56
CA ARG A 822 -102.59 18.15 -2.68
C ARG A 822 -104.09 17.96 -2.58
N ASP A 823 -104.55 16.72 -2.35
CA ASP A 823 -105.97 16.38 -2.33
C ASP A 823 -106.72 17.09 -1.20
N LEU A 824 -106.10 17.20 -0.03
CA LEU A 824 -106.64 17.98 1.09
C LEU A 824 -106.87 19.45 0.71
N MET A 825 -105.99 20.03 -0.11
CA MET A 825 -106.06 21.43 -0.52
C MET A 825 -106.82 21.66 -1.83
N LEU A 826 -107.38 20.60 -2.44
CA LEU A 826 -108.02 20.67 -3.75
C LEU A 826 -109.25 21.59 -3.77
N GLU A 827 -110.08 21.53 -2.73
CA GLU A 827 -111.31 22.34 -2.65
C GLU A 827 -110.99 23.85 -2.54
N GLU A 828 -110.01 24.22 -1.71
CA GLU A 828 -109.57 25.60 -1.55
C GLU A 828 -108.84 26.12 -2.80
N ALA A 829 -108.00 25.28 -3.43
CA ALA A 829 -107.36 25.61 -4.70
C ALA A 829 -108.39 25.85 -5.83
N THR A 830 -109.44 25.01 -5.88
CA THR A 830 -110.54 25.14 -6.84
C THR A 830 -111.34 26.42 -6.61
N ARG A 831 -111.65 26.73 -5.34
CA ARG A 831 -112.34 27.97 -4.94
C ARG A 831 -111.59 29.22 -5.39
N ARG A 832 -110.26 29.19 -5.31
CA ARG A 832 -109.38 30.29 -5.74
C ARG A 832 -109.01 30.24 -7.23
N ARG A 833 -109.47 29.24 -7.98
CA ARG A 833 -109.13 29.00 -9.41
C ARG A 833 -107.63 28.84 -9.68
N ILE A 834 -106.90 28.26 -8.72
CA ILE A 834 -105.46 27.99 -8.82
C ILE A 834 -105.26 26.52 -9.16
N ARG A 835 -104.41 26.23 -10.15
CA ARG A 835 -104.08 24.85 -10.52
C ARG A 835 -102.93 24.35 -9.66
N VAL A 836 -103.08 23.19 -9.02
CA VAL A 836 -102.00 22.54 -8.26
C VAL A 836 -101.49 21.34 -9.06
N GLU A 837 -100.24 21.38 -9.48
CA GLU A 837 -99.58 20.31 -10.25
C GLU A 837 -98.49 19.66 -9.39
N VAL A 838 -98.47 18.33 -9.36
CA VAL A 838 -97.50 17.54 -8.59
C VAL A 838 -96.68 16.72 -9.58
N ASP A 839 -95.37 16.89 -9.54
CA ASP A 839 -94.38 16.20 -10.37
C ASP A 839 -93.36 15.49 -9.47
N VAL A 840 -93.36 14.16 -9.49
CA VAL A 840 -92.48 13.34 -8.65
C VAL A 840 -91.61 12.46 -9.53
N GLU A 841 -90.30 12.56 -9.35
CA GLU A 841 -89.33 11.74 -10.08
C GLU A 841 -89.60 10.23 -9.84
N PRO A 842 -89.70 9.40 -10.89
CA PRO A 842 -89.95 7.97 -10.72
C PRO A 842 -88.80 7.27 -9.96
N GLY A 843 -89.14 6.42 -9.00
CA GLY A 843 -88.15 5.56 -8.31
C GLY A 843 -87.45 6.15 -7.09
N LEU A 844 -88.02 7.19 -6.45
CA LEU A 844 -87.50 7.71 -5.19
C LEU A 844 -87.56 6.67 -4.06
N PRO A 845 -86.49 6.52 -3.24
CA PRO A 845 -86.48 5.56 -2.13
C PRO A 845 -87.45 5.98 -1.00
N PRO A 846 -88.01 5.02 -0.24
CA PRO A 846 -88.83 5.34 0.93
C PRO A 846 -87.98 5.98 2.03
N LEU A 847 -88.55 6.95 2.74
CA LEU A 847 -87.88 7.72 3.79
C LEU A 847 -88.43 7.35 5.17
N ALA A 848 -87.56 7.30 6.18
CA ALA A 848 -87.97 7.11 7.58
C ALA A 848 -88.49 8.42 8.18
N LEU A 849 -89.80 8.65 8.13
CA LEU A 849 -90.42 9.92 8.51
C LEU A 849 -91.73 9.76 9.29
N ASP A 850 -92.10 10.81 10.03
CA ASP A 850 -93.44 10.97 10.57
C ASP A 850 -94.35 11.52 9.46
N ARG A 851 -95.23 10.66 8.95
CA ARG A 851 -96.16 10.99 7.86
C ARG A 851 -97.02 12.22 8.18
N ILE A 852 -97.51 12.34 9.41
CA ILE A 852 -98.42 13.42 9.80
C ILE A 852 -97.68 14.76 9.81
N GLN A 853 -96.46 14.77 10.36
CA GLN A 853 -95.65 15.99 10.43
C GLN A 853 -95.20 16.47 9.04
N ILE A 854 -94.77 15.56 8.16
CA ILE A 854 -94.39 15.93 6.79
C ILE A 854 -95.61 16.38 5.98
N GLN A 855 -96.77 15.73 6.13
CA GLN A 855 -98.03 16.20 5.53
C GLN A 855 -98.40 17.61 6.04
N GLN A 856 -98.20 17.91 7.33
CA GLN A 856 -98.44 19.23 7.90
C GLN A 856 -97.52 20.30 7.29
N VAL A 857 -96.23 20.00 7.08
CA VAL A 857 -95.31 20.89 6.37
C VAL A 857 -95.83 21.18 4.96
N LEU A 858 -96.17 20.14 4.21
CA LEU A 858 -96.66 20.27 2.83
C LEU A 858 -97.96 21.08 2.75
N VAL A 859 -98.95 20.79 3.58
CA VAL A 859 -100.21 21.55 3.65
C VAL A 859 -99.94 23.02 4.01
N ASN A 860 -99.02 23.29 4.93
CA ASN A 860 -98.68 24.65 5.31
C ASN A 860 -98.01 25.42 4.16
N LEU A 861 -97.09 24.80 3.43
CA LEU A 861 -96.43 25.41 2.27
C LEU A 861 -97.41 25.62 1.11
N ILE A 862 -98.26 24.63 0.81
CA ILE A 862 -99.31 24.73 -0.22
C ILE A 862 -100.27 25.87 0.12
N ARG A 863 -100.79 25.91 1.35
CA ARG A 863 -101.70 26.98 1.81
C ARG A 863 -101.03 28.35 1.71
N ASN A 864 -99.77 28.47 2.14
CA ASN A 864 -99.04 29.73 2.03
C ASN A 864 -98.91 30.21 0.59
N GLY A 865 -98.65 29.30 -0.36
CA GLY A 865 -98.65 29.61 -1.79
C GLY A 865 -100.02 30.02 -2.32
N LEU A 866 -101.08 29.28 -1.96
CA LEU A 866 -102.47 29.61 -2.34
C LEU A 866 -102.93 30.98 -1.80
N GLU A 867 -102.49 31.35 -0.61
CA GLU A 867 -102.78 32.65 0.01
C GLU A 867 -101.99 33.81 -0.59
N ALA A 868 -100.80 33.54 -1.13
CA ALA A 868 -99.95 34.55 -1.76
C ALA A 868 -100.42 34.95 -3.17
N MET A 869 -101.41 34.24 -3.72
CA MET A 869 -101.98 34.47 -5.05
C MET A 869 -103.36 35.14 -4.96
N GLU A 870 -103.55 36.23 -5.73
CA GLU A 870 -104.80 36.98 -5.78
C GLU A 870 -105.90 36.21 -6.55
N PRO A 871 -107.16 36.17 -6.06
CA PRO A 871 -108.25 35.39 -6.70
C PRO A 871 -108.59 35.79 -8.14
N ALA A 872 -108.18 36.99 -8.57
CA ALA A 872 -108.44 37.52 -9.91
C ALA A 872 -107.46 37.00 -10.99
N GLN A 873 -106.34 36.37 -10.59
CA GLN A 873 -105.30 35.87 -11.49
C GLN A 873 -105.37 34.34 -11.63
N ARG A 874 -105.19 33.81 -12.86
CA ARG A 874 -105.01 32.35 -13.07
C ARG A 874 -103.61 31.95 -12.61
N GLY A 875 -103.46 31.61 -11.33
CA GLY A 875 -102.21 31.14 -10.74
C GLY A 875 -102.01 29.63 -10.88
N ALA A 876 -100.75 29.19 -10.81
CA ALA A 876 -100.39 27.78 -10.71
C ALA A 876 -99.45 27.55 -9.52
N LEU A 877 -99.66 26.46 -8.80
CA LEU A 877 -98.78 25.98 -7.75
C LEU A 877 -98.15 24.66 -8.22
N HIS A 878 -96.83 24.63 -8.36
CA HIS A 878 -96.11 23.44 -8.80
C HIS A 878 -95.33 22.84 -7.63
N ILE A 879 -95.56 21.55 -7.37
CA ILE A 879 -94.84 20.79 -6.36
C ILE A 879 -93.96 19.79 -7.07
N ARG A 880 -92.64 19.89 -6.90
CA ARG A 880 -91.68 19.01 -7.56
C ARG A 880 -90.81 18.29 -6.56
N SER A 881 -90.66 16.98 -6.67
CA SER A 881 -89.76 16.19 -5.82
C SER A 881 -88.77 15.37 -6.64
N MET A 882 -87.48 15.47 -6.31
CA MET A 882 -86.37 14.88 -7.07
C MET A 882 -85.22 14.43 -6.16
N ARG A 883 -84.42 13.46 -6.61
CA ARG A 883 -83.23 13.01 -5.88
C ARG A 883 -82.06 13.97 -6.09
N ALA A 884 -81.42 14.37 -4.98
CA ALA A 884 -80.24 15.23 -4.96
C ALA A 884 -79.14 14.56 -4.11
N GLY A 885 -78.46 13.57 -4.70
CA GLY A 885 -77.45 12.76 -4.00
C GLY A 885 -78.06 11.83 -2.94
N GLU A 886 -77.61 11.98 -1.69
CA GLU A 886 -78.13 11.27 -0.50
C GLU A 886 -79.37 11.93 0.12
N LEU A 887 -79.91 12.96 -0.54
CA LEU A 887 -81.09 13.70 -0.11
C LEU A 887 -82.20 13.62 -1.15
N ILE A 888 -83.45 13.69 -0.71
CA ILE A 888 -84.61 13.97 -1.56
C ILE A 888 -84.96 15.44 -1.38
N ARG A 889 -84.98 16.20 -2.49
CA ARG A 889 -85.32 17.62 -2.54
C ARG A 889 -86.76 17.80 -3.04
N THR A 890 -87.57 18.50 -2.26
CA THR A 890 -88.95 18.85 -2.60
C THR A 890 -89.10 20.36 -2.65
N GLU A 891 -89.73 20.84 -3.71
CA GLU A 891 -89.95 22.25 -4.00
C GLU A 891 -91.44 22.54 -4.14
N VAL A 892 -91.91 23.61 -3.50
CA VAL A 892 -93.27 24.14 -3.65
C VAL A 892 -93.15 25.54 -4.24
N ARG A 893 -93.57 25.69 -5.50
CA ARG A 893 -93.45 26.92 -6.30
C ARG A 893 -94.81 27.54 -6.48
N ASP A 894 -94.96 28.81 -6.11
CA ASP A 894 -96.13 29.62 -6.46
C ASP A 894 -95.80 30.66 -7.53
N THR A 895 -96.84 31.23 -8.15
CA THR A 895 -96.74 32.34 -9.10
C THR A 895 -97.28 33.66 -8.51
N GLY A 896 -97.24 33.80 -7.18
CA GLY A 896 -97.78 34.94 -6.44
C GLY A 896 -96.85 36.16 -6.42
N ALA A 897 -96.97 37.00 -5.38
CA ALA A 897 -96.24 38.27 -5.27
C ALA A 897 -94.75 38.15 -4.87
N GLY A 898 -94.25 36.96 -4.53
CA GLY A 898 -92.88 36.74 -4.06
C GLY A 898 -92.66 37.09 -2.57
N ILE A 899 -91.40 36.98 -2.08
CA ILE A 899 -91.05 37.17 -0.67
C ILE A 899 -90.10 38.36 -0.50
N SER A 900 -90.54 39.43 0.14
CA SER A 900 -89.73 40.64 0.33
C SER A 900 -88.65 40.54 1.42
N ALA A 901 -88.70 39.54 2.31
CA ALA A 901 -87.77 39.39 3.45
C ALA A 901 -87.44 37.92 3.74
N ILE A 902 -86.86 37.22 2.75
CA ILE A 902 -86.56 35.77 2.78
C ILE A 902 -85.80 35.33 4.04
N GLU A 903 -84.87 36.15 4.53
CA GLU A 903 -84.06 35.80 5.71
C GLU A 903 -84.88 35.70 6.99
N LYS A 904 -85.99 36.45 7.10
CA LYS A 904 -86.81 36.53 8.31
C LYS A 904 -88.07 35.67 8.28
N VAL A 905 -88.47 35.12 7.13
CA VAL A 905 -89.76 34.41 7.00
C VAL A 905 -89.89 33.15 7.85
N PHE A 906 -88.78 32.65 8.38
CA PHE A 906 -88.75 31.49 9.26
C PHE A 906 -88.48 31.86 10.73
N GLU A 907 -88.30 33.15 11.06
CA GLU A 907 -88.24 33.62 12.44
C GLU A 907 -89.62 33.46 13.11
N PRO A 908 -89.70 32.91 14.33
CA PRO A 908 -90.95 32.84 15.07
C PRO A 908 -91.60 34.23 15.19
N PHE A 909 -92.91 34.32 15.02
CA PHE A 909 -93.70 35.55 15.08
C PHE A 909 -93.49 36.57 13.94
N PHE A 910 -92.63 36.27 12.96
CA PHE A 910 -92.50 37.11 11.77
C PHE A 910 -93.58 36.76 10.74
N SER A 911 -94.48 37.70 10.44
CA SER A 911 -95.47 37.56 9.36
C SER A 911 -95.66 38.85 8.59
N THR A 912 -95.77 38.74 7.28
CA THR A 912 -96.15 39.84 6.38
C THR A 912 -97.67 39.94 6.18
N LYS A 913 -98.46 39.04 6.80
CA LYS A 913 -99.92 38.96 6.64
C LYS A 913 -100.64 39.61 7.84
N SER A 914 -101.72 40.34 7.58
CA SER A 914 -102.47 41.11 8.59
C SER A 914 -103.15 40.27 9.68
N HIS A 915 -103.32 38.95 9.48
CA HIS A 915 -103.93 38.00 10.44
C HIS A 915 -103.06 36.73 10.66
N GLY A 916 -101.79 36.75 10.24
CA GLY A 916 -100.88 35.60 10.37
C GLY A 916 -99.97 35.72 11.60
N MET A 917 -99.96 34.72 12.47
CA MET A 917 -99.11 34.70 13.68
C MET A 917 -97.62 34.42 13.40
N GLY A 918 -97.22 34.24 12.13
CA GLY A 918 -95.81 34.02 11.74
C GLY A 918 -95.19 32.68 12.16
N MET A 919 -95.90 31.84 12.93
CA MET A 919 -95.32 30.59 13.45
C MET A 919 -95.25 29.43 12.45
N GLY A 920 -96.08 29.43 11.40
CA GLY A 920 -96.24 28.26 10.52
C GLY A 920 -94.94 27.83 9.84
N LEU A 921 -94.18 28.78 9.28
CA LEU A 921 -92.92 28.48 8.59
C LEU A 921 -91.79 28.10 9.56
N ALA A 922 -91.75 28.70 10.76
CA ALA A 922 -90.82 28.32 11.83
C ALA A 922 -91.06 26.88 12.32
N ILE A 923 -92.33 26.48 12.47
CA ILE A 923 -92.72 25.10 12.79
C ILE A 923 -92.33 24.16 11.65
N SER A 924 -92.60 24.56 10.40
CA SER A 924 -92.19 23.75 9.24
C SER A 924 -90.68 23.53 9.18
N ARG A 925 -89.86 24.55 9.51
CA ARG A 925 -88.41 24.42 9.59
C ARG A 925 -88.00 23.44 10.68
N THR A 926 -88.57 23.58 11.87
CA THR A 926 -88.28 22.69 13.03
C THR A 926 -88.63 21.23 12.72
N ILE A 927 -89.76 20.97 12.06
CA ILE A 927 -90.17 19.62 11.65
C ILE A 927 -89.16 19.03 10.66
N ILE A 928 -88.77 19.80 9.63
CA ILE A 928 -87.83 19.31 8.62
C ILE A 928 -86.43 19.06 9.23
N GLU A 929 -85.95 19.96 10.09
CA GLU A 929 -84.66 19.81 10.78
C GLU A 929 -84.65 18.62 11.74
N SER A 930 -85.76 18.36 12.45
CA SER A 930 -85.86 17.18 13.31
C SER A 930 -85.75 15.87 12.51
N HIS A 931 -86.16 15.86 11.24
CA HIS A 931 -86.00 14.74 10.32
C HIS A 931 -84.62 14.70 9.64
N GLY A 932 -83.64 15.47 10.11
CA GLY A 932 -82.28 15.54 9.55
C GLY A 932 -82.21 16.33 8.24
N GLY A 933 -83.27 17.08 7.92
CA GLY A 933 -83.43 17.85 6.71
C GLY A 933 -83.11 19.34 6.86
N ARG A 934 -83.37 20.12 5.80
CA ARG A 934 -83.27 21.59 5.81
C ARG A 934 -84.40 22.20 5.00
N LEU A 935 -84.98 23.33 5.47
CA LEU A 935 -86.03 24.11 4.77
C LEU A 935 -85.57 25.56 4.56
N TRP A 936 -85.67 26.06 3.32
CA TRP A 936 -85.39 27.45 2.96
C TRP A 936 -86.34 27.96 1.86
N ALA A 937 -86.22 29.23 1.50
CA ALA A 937 -87.05 29.88 0.47
C ALA A 937 -86.19 30.68 -0.51
N GLU A 938 -86.65 30.77 -1.76
CA GLU A 938 -86.04 31.51 -2.88
C GLU A 938 -87.14 32.26 -3.66
N ASP A 939 -86.78 33.30 -4.41
CA ASP A 939 -87.72 33.99 -5.30
C ASP A 939 -87.94 33.21 -6.61
N ASN A 940 -89.18 33.14 -7.08
CA ASN A 940 -89.55 32.53 -8.35
C ASN A 940 -89.60 33.58 -9.48
N GLN A 941 -89.03 33.27 -10.65
CA GLN A 941 -89.02 34.17 -11.81
C GLN A 941 -90.05 33.72 -12.86
N PRO A 942 -90.85 34.62 -13.46
CA PRO A 942 -90.84 36.09 -13.32
C PRO A 942 -91.60 36.63 -12.09
N SER A 943 -92.38 35.80 -11.39
CA SER A 943 -93.03 36.17 -10.11
C SER A 943 -93.35 34.94 -9.25
N GLY A 944 -93.36 35.12 -7.91
CA GLY A 944 -93.77 34.11 -6.93
C GLY A 944 -92.63 33.69 -5.99
N ALA A 945 -92.87 32.67 -5.16
CA ALA A 945 -91.87 32.13 -4.26
C ALA A 945 -91.64 30.63 -4.48
N ILE A 946 -90.45 30.16 -4.08
CA ILE A 946 -90.06 28.75 -4.07
C ILE A 946 -89.68 28.38 -2.64
N PHE A 947 -90.46 27.53 -2.00
CA PHE A 947 -90.07 26.90 -0.73
C PHE A 947 -89.46 25.53 -1.00
N ILE A 948 -88.25 25.29 -0.48
CA ILE A 948 -87.46 24.10 -0.76
C ILE A 948 -87.09 23.42 0.55
N PHE A 949 -87.36 22.11 0.64
CA PHE A 949 -86.80 21.29 1.71
C PHE A 949 -86.11 20.04 1.21
N THR A 950 -85.18 19.53 2.01
CA THR A 950 -84.45 18.28 1.77
C THR A 950 -84.65 17.30 2.91
N LEU A 951 -84.76 16.01 2.62
CA LEU A 951 -84.81 14.91 3.60
C LEU A 951 -83.75 13.84 3.26
N PRO A 952 -83.00 13.30 4.24
CA PRO A 952 -81.95 12.31 3.98
C PRO A 952 -82.51 10.90 3.74
N VAL A 953 -81.91 10.17 2.79
CA VAL A 953 -82.28 8.80 2.43
C VAL A 953 -81.83 7.79 3.49
N GLU A 954 -80.74 8.07 4.21
CA GLU A 954 -80.30 7.32 5.38
C GLU A 954 -80.50 8.15 6.65
N ALA A 955 -81.26 7.64 7.61
CA ALA A 955 -81.37 8.25 8.92
C ALA A 955 -80.02 8.12 9.65
N LYS A 956 -79.20 9.19 9.65
CA LYS A 956 -78.12 9.32 10.64
C LYS A 956 -78.78 9.30 12.03
N ALA A 957 -78.64 8.18 12.73
CA ALA A 957 -78.96 8.10 14.15
C ALA A 957 -77.92 8.96 14.89
N ASP A 958 -78.34 10.15 15.36
CA ASP A 958 -77.58 10.96 16.31
C ASP A 958 -77.53 10.23 17.66
N HIS A 959 -76.46 9.46 17.86
CA HIS A 959 -75.90 9.17 19.17
C HIS A 959 -74.50 9.79 19.20
N ASP A 960 -74.46 11.10 19.39
CA ASP A 960 -73.45 11.80 20.17
C ASP A 960 -73.66 13.32 20.03
N ARG A 961 -74.42 13.89 20.98
CA ARG A 961 -74.20 15.23 21.54
C ARG A 961 -75.00 15.44 22.81
#